data_AF-A0A5N5UMG0-F1
#
_entry.id   AF-A0A5N5UMG0-F1
#
_cell.length_a   1.000
_cell.length_b   1.000
_cell.length_c   1.000
_cell.angle_alpha   90.00
_cell.angle_beta   90.00
_cell.angle_gamma   90.00
#
_symmetry.space_group_name_H-M   'P 1'
#
loop_
_entity.id
_entity.type
_entity.pdbx_description
1 polymer ?
#
loop_
_entity_poly.entity_id
_entity_poly.type
_entity_poly.pdbx_seq_one_letter_code
_entity_poly.pdbx_strand_id
1 'polypeptide(L)'
;MSDREEQQSDTPKQVAIESRLPLTAIDIESQKDMQSGRYPALRGLHKWFAGRPTPAARLSIIASAYPDSIDPDTLLRLMQCGPKELDTGLSDYIIEKFSQDRKGSTIDDHYGYPNPNTQSPTAAELSELHETVRDAWGGELPTVLDPTAGRGIIPFESMRYGFPTVANELNPIPSVLLNVALRFAPSIGSLEAEVSEWGERILETARKNTATYFPTQEGESQILSYACTYLISCEACGGDIPLTSKWWINQSASGGVAAKPRYEDGEVEYGFVEISSSGGEFNPQDAPVDRGNADCPHCSTVNEEEDIRDQIQADEFEYSVYGVNYESTTGNRQYRAGTAADEAGLEQAAERIETDFELLDYLAEPIKPGLNTTQIKNYGMDEWRDIFTPRQLVTHFEFYKAYEEHKTAIQEKYDDETANAILTILTLGSSRAFGFNSRLSQWYDSRGYPDPLFTDNNYAMKKMFGENNLAAPRRGYKQSLEHVLDSYEELTTHDVPGDVELLSQDAATLSDSIGAEEVDIAVVDPPYYSSIMYAELSEGYYVIQKPYLEDVFPELFNTRLPNRDDEAVANPSRFNDITDDETSKKQRANEYYEQKMQAIFSELNTVMNSDGVMTVMFTHREMDAWDTLTSALIDAGFAISATHPIKTEKTDRVGLQGKSSADSSILLVARKVEGMNTQTTLWETIADDIQEIAKAETEEILKSGYNISKTDMAIAAYGPTLHRFTREYPIVDKKGEIVRPRKALAEARKAVTSVIAETFLNTSGIERLDALTRWYILCWLVYDNDTMPYDEGRQLGMAADVDIDNIKRATKIWRGGQEVTLQSQNDRVQDIVMVKDSSTENPSSRKYPVDPTDSRFAYTIDTVHVALHVYEREGPRAAWKWLSDRNLKSNDEFKIAVAALLEVLPSDTKMHELLVNLVSGETGEYLEVNLDHLNMAGTNRQSELGEHIE
;
A
#
# COMPACT_ATOMS: atom_id res chain seq x y z
N MET A 1 42.14 -35.18 20.19
CA MET A 1 41.18 -36.30 20.06
C MET A 1 40.53 -36.50 21.40
N SER A 2 39.60 -35.61 21.73
CA SER A 2 38.53 -35.88 22.69
C SER A 2 37.29 -36.02 21.85
N ASP A 3 36.65 -37.18 21.92
CA ASP A 3 35.35 -37.43 21.34
C ASP A 3 34.36 -36.46 22.00
N ARG A 4 34.05 -35.35 21.33
CA ARG A 4 32.76 -34.69 21.51
C ARG A 4 31.81 -35.55 20.69
N GLU A 5 30.98 -36.32 21.40
CA GLU A 5 29.76 -36.87 20.81
C GLU A 5 29.04 -35.70 20.11
N GLU A 6 28.86 -35.80 18.79
CA GLU A 6 27.94 -34.95 18.04
C GLU A 6 26.57 -35.16 18.69
N GLN A 7 26.14 -34.24 19.54
CA GLN A 7 24.72 -34.08 19.84
C GLN A 7 24.08 -33.75 18.50
N GLN A 8 23.37 -34.73 17.96
CA GLN A 8 22.56 -34.60 16.76
C GLN A 8 21.57 -33.46 17.07
N SER A 9 21.61 -32.37 16.29
CA SER A 9 20.68 -31.27 16.50
C SER A 9 19.26 -31.81 16.39
N ASP A 10 18.43 -31.48 17.38
CA ASP A 10 17.03 -31.91 17.50
C ASP A 10 16.10 -31.10 16.57
N THR A 11 16.66 -30.45 15.54
CA THR A 11 15.99 -29.49 14.66
C THR A 11 16.10 -29.95 13.19
N PRO A 12 15.06 -29.77 12.36
CA PRO A 12 15.11 -30.22 10.98
C PRO A 12 16.09 -29.40 10.13
N LYS A 13 17.01 -30.11 9.46
CA LYS A 13 17.99 -29.52 8.52
C LYS A 13 17.35 -28.86 7.30
N GLN A 14 16.15 -29.29 6.94
CA GLN A 14 15.36 -28.74 5.86
C GLN A 14 13.90 -28.70 6.29
N VAL A 15 13.19 -27.64 5.93
CA VAL A 15 11.75 -27.48 6.17
C VAL A 15 11.00 -27.19 4.87
N ALA A 16 9.68 -27.38 4.88
CA ALA A 16 8.85 -27.32 3.69
C ALA A 16 8.89 -25.95 2.99
N ILE A 17 9.06 -24.84 3.72
CA ILE A 17 9.21 -23.50 3.13
C ILE A 17 10.48 -23.38 2.27
N GLU A 18 11.41 -24.33 2.36
CA GLU A 18 12.62 -24.39 1.52
C GLU A 18 12.44 -25.30 0.29
N SER A 19 11.25 -25.85 0.12
CA SER A 19 10.89 -26.75 -0.98
C SER A 19 9.93 -26.08 -1.98
N ARG A 20 9.45 -26.83 -2.98
CA ARG A 20 8.47 -26.32 -3.94
C ARG A 20 7.09 -26.21 -3.28
N LEU A 21 6.42 -25.07 -3.46
CA LEU A 21 5.12 -24.75 -2.86
C LEU A 21 4.07 -24.45 -3.95
N PRO A 22 2.77 -24.67 -3.71
CA PRO A 22 1.69 -24.35 -4.65
C PRO A 22 1.36 -22.85 -4.68
N LEU A 23 2.34 -22.03 -5.05
CA LEU A 23 2.25 -20.55 -4.96
C LEU A 23 1.07 -19.98 -5.75
N THR A 24 0.75 -20.51 -6.93
CA THR A 24 -0.42 -20.07 -7.72
C THR A 24 -1.73 -20.18 -6.96
N ALA A 25 -1.97 -21.31 -6.29
CA ALA A 25 -3.20 -21.51 -5.53
C ALA A 25 -3.21 -20.57 -4.30
N ILE A 26 -2.08 -20.43 -3.62
CA ILE A 26 -1.95 -19.57 -2.43
C ILE A 26 -2.13 -18.09 -2.78
N ASP A 27 -1.67 -17.66 -3.95
CA ASP A 27 -1.86 -16.31 -4.49
C ASP A 27 -3.32 -16.01 -4.76
N ILE A 28 -4.02 -16.96 -5.37
CA ILE A 28 -5.46 -16.85 -5.63
C ILE A 28 -6.20 -16.71 -4.30
N GLU A 29 -5.87 -17.52 -3.30
CA GLU A 29 -6.45 -17.43 -1.97
C GLU A 29 -6.12 -16.12 -1.26
N SER A 30 -4.88 -15.63 -1.40
CA SER A 30 -4.45 -14.35 -0.82
C SER A 30 -5.20 -13.16 -1.43
N GLN A 31 -5.36 -13.13 -2.75
CA GLN A 31 -6.16 -12.12 -3.44
C GLN A 31 -7.64 -12.18 -3.04
N LYS A 32 -8.17 -13.40 -2.86
CA LYS A 32 -9.54 -13.68 -2.40
C LYS A 32 -9.79 -13.15 -0.99
N ASP A 33 -8.83 -13.31 -0.09
CA ASP A 33 -8.88 -12.86 1.31
C ASP A 33 -8.85 -11.32 1.42
N MET A 34 -8.21 -10.66 0.46
CA MET A 34 -8.09 -9.19 0.40
C MET A 34 -9.26 -8.48 -0.29
N GLN A 35 -10.32 -9.21 -0.64
CA GLN A 35 -11.54 -8.62 -1.20
C GLN A 35 -12.46 -8.04 -0.11
N SER A 36 -13.15 -6.95 -0.46
CA SER A 36 -14.09 -6.29 0.46
C SER A 36 -15.15 -7.26 0.96
N GLY A 37 -15.30 -7.32 2.30
CA GLY A 37 -16.26 -8.20 2.97
C GLY A 37 -15.72 -9.61 3.30
N ARG A 38 -14.43 -9.87 3.06
CA ARG A 38 -13.78 -11.15 3.39
C ARG A 38 -12.55 -11.00 4.27
N TYR A 39 -12.27 -9.78 4.74
CA TYR A 39 -11.10 -9.53 5.58
C TYR A 39 -11.16 -10.29 6.91
N PRO A 40 -10.00 -10.67 7.49
CA PRO A 40 -9.95 -11.26 8.82
C PRO A 40 -10.57 -10.33 9.87
N ALA A 41 -11.22 -10.90 10.89
CA ALA A 41 -11.84 -10.16 11.99
C ALA A 41 -10.88 -9.18 12.69
N LEU A 42 -9.58 -9.50 12.77
CA LEU A 42 -8.54 -8.60 13.28
C LEU A 42 -8.50 -7.24 12.56
N ARG A 43 -8.92 -7.18 11.30
CA ARG A 43 -9.01 -5.91 10.54
C ARG A 43 -10.16 -5.02 11.04
N GLY A 44 -11.21 -5.63 11.57
CA GLY A 44 -12.40 -4.95 12.08
C GLY A 44 -12.18 -4.25 13.41
N LEU A 45 -11.34 -4.81 14.31
CA LEU A 45 -11.05 -4.24 15.64
C LEU A 45 -10.65 -2.75 15.59
N HIS A 46 -9.66 -2.39 14.78
CA HIS A 46 -9.25 -1.00 14.61
C HIS A 46 -8.44 -0.81 13.32
N LYS A 47 -8.20 0.43 12.89
CA LYS A 47 -7.27 0.69 11.78
C LYS A 47 -5.82 0.51 12.25
N TRP A 48 -5.05 -0.24 11.45
CA TRP A 48 -3.60 -0.30 11.44
C TRP A 48 -3.12 -0.31 9.98
N PHE A 49 -2.02 0.37 9.67
CA PHE A 49 -1.72 0.79 8.31
C PHE A 49 -1.18 -0.32 7.39
N ALA A 50 -0.86 -1.49 7.94
CA ALA A 50 -0.46 -2.69 7.22
C ALA A 50 -1.33 -3.90 7.60
N GLY A 51 -1.45 -4.87 6.68
CA GLY A 51 -2.12 -6.13 6.93
C GLY A 51 -1.83 -7.13 5.82
N ARG A 52 -1.51 -8.36 6.21
CA ARG A 52 -1.23 -9.47 5.31
C ARG A 52 -2.44 -10.38 5.12
N PRO A 53 -2.58 -11.02 3.96
CA PRO A 53 -3.59 -12.04 3.78
C PRO A 53 -3.27 -13.27 4.63
N THR A 54 -4.32 -13.89 5.15
CA THR A 54 -4.24 -15.07 6.04
C THR A 54 -3.51 -16.24 5.37
N PRO A 55 -3.74 -16.57 4.08
CA PRO A 55 -3.01 -17.65 3.43
C PRO A 55 -1.49 -17.45 3.41
N ALA A 56 -1.00 -16.23 3.23
CA ALA A 56 0.45 -15.96 3.26
C ALA A 56 1.04 -16.12 4.68
N ALA A 57 0.30 -15.71 5.71
CA ALA A 57 0.70 -15.94 7.11
C ALA A 57 0.74 -17.44 7.43
N ARG A 58 -0.31 -18.19 7.08
CA ARG A 58 -0.37 -19.65 7.28
C ARG A 58 0.75 -20.39 6.56
N LEU A 59 1.03 -20.02 5.31
CA LEU A 59 2.16 -20.58 4.56
C LEU A 59 3.47 -20.40 5.33
N SER A 60 3.72 -19.17 5.78
CA SER A 60 4.97 -18.82 6.46
C SER A 60 5.15 -19.54 7.80
N ILE A 61 4.06 -19.87 8.49
CA ILE A 61 4.09 -20.60 9.76
C ILE A 61 4.19 -22.10 9.52
N ILE A 62 3.23 -22.68 8.80
CA ILE A 62 3.09 -24.13 8.62
C ILE A 62 4.29 -24.68 7.86
N ALA A 63 4.70 -24.03 6.76
CA ALA A 63 5.78 -24.53 5.94
C ALA A 63 7.16 -24.31 6.60
N SER A 64 7.30 -23.31 7.51
CA SER A 64 8.53 -23.17 8.30
C SER A 64 8.63 -24.23 9.41
N ALA A 65 7.50 -24.76 9.88
CA ALA A 65 7.47 -25.81 10.91
C ALA A 65 7.53 -27.24 10.33
N TYR A 66 6.93 -27.47 9.16
CA TYR A 66 6.84 -28.81 8.59
C TYR A 66 8.21 -29.28 8.04
N PRO A 67 8.68 -30.50 8.38
CA PRO A 67 10.00 -30.99 7.96
C PRO A 67 10.07 -31.32 6.46
N ASP A 68 11.28 -31.23 5.90
CA ASP A 68 11.63 -31.62 4.53
C ASP A 68 10.77 -30.95 3.44
N SER A 69 9.84 -31.70 2.85
CA SER A 69 8.94 -31.23 1.79
C SER A 69 7.53 -31.67 2.10
N ILE A 70 6.56 -30.85 1.72
CA ILE A 70 5.14 -31.14 1.90
C ILE A 70 4.46 -31.32 0.55
N ASP A 71 3.55 -32.29 0.46
CA ASP A 71 2.70 -32.42 -0.71
C ASP A 71 1.81 -31.16 -0.85
N PRO A 72 1.69 -30.58 -2.06
CA PRO A 72 0.90 -29.37 -2.29
C PRO A 72 -0.54 -29.43 -1.78
N ASP A 73 -1.24 -30.55 -1.98
CA ASP A 73 -2.63 -30.69 -1.56
C ASP A 73 -2.73 -30.87 -0.03
N THR A 74 -1.77 -31.55 0.59
CA THR A 74 -1.66 -31.61 2.05
C THR A 74 -1.45 -30.23 2.66
N LEU A 75 -0.55 -29.42 2.09
CA LEU A 75 -0.32 -28.05 2.55
C LEU A 75 -1.58 -27.18 2.41
N LEU A 76 -2.22 -27.19 1.23
CA LEU A 76 -3.45 -26.43 1.00
C LEU A 76 -4.56 -26.83 1.97
N ARG A 77 -4.70 -28.12 2.26
CA ARG A 77 -5.67 -28.62 3.25
C ARG A 77 -5.36 -28.11 4.66
N LEU A 78 -4.10 -28.20 5.10
CA LEU A 78 -3.70 -27.66 6.40
C LEU A 78 -4.00 -26.16 6.48
N MET A 79 -3.77 -25.42 5.39
CA MET A 79 -4.10 -24.00 5.25
C MET A 79 -5.61 -23.72 5.13
N GLN A 80 -6.46 -24.75 5.14
CA GLN A 80 -7.93 -24.69 4.94
C GLN A 80 -8.32 -24.06 3.59
N CYS A 81 -7.53 -24.32 2.55
CA CYS A 81 -7.74 -23.85 1.19
C CYS A 81 -8.32 -24.99 0.33
N GLY A 82 -9.51 -24.75 -0.24
CA GLY A 82 -10.19 -25.70 -1.11
C GLY A 82 -11.33 -26.49 -0.45
N PRO A 83 -12.11 -27.27 -1.22
CA PRO A 83 -13.22 -28.08 -0.70
C PRO A 83 -12.73 -29.22 0.20
N LYS A 84 -13.41 -29.44 1.34
CA LYS A 84 -13.04 -30.48 2.31
C LYS A 84 -13.24 -31.91 1.78
N GLU A 85 -14.07 -32.07 0.75
CA GLU A 85 -14.36 -33.37 0.12
C GLU A 85 -13.30 -33.82 -0.91
N LEU A 86 -12.37 -32.93 -1.28
CA LEU A 86 -11.32 -33.22 -2.25
C LEU A 86 -10.02 -33.56 -1.54
N ASP A 87 -9.56 -34.80 -1.73
CA ASP A 87 -8.29 -35.25 -1.15
C ASP A 87 -7.06 -34.96 -2.02
N THR A 88 -7.27 -34.76 -3.33
CA THR A 88 -6.21 -34.52 -4.32
C THR A 88 -6.73 -33.58 -5.41
N GLY A 89 -5.84 -32.86 -6.08
CA GLY A 89 -6.18 -31.87 -7.11
C GLY A 89 -6.76 -30.57 -6.55
N LEU A 90 -6.42 -30.20 -5.30
CA LEU A 90 -6.89 -28.95 -4.68
C LEU A 90 -6.29 -27.74 -5.40
N SER A 91 -5.00 -27.81 -5.72
CA SER A 91 -4.32 -26.74 -6.47
C SER A 91 -5.00 -26.51 -7.83
N ASP A 92 -5.22 -27.57 -8.61
CA ASP A 92 -5.87 -27.49 -9.92
C ASP A 92 -7.30 -26.96 -9.81
N TYR A 93 -8.05 -27.39 -8.79
CA TYR A 93 -9.41 -26.91 -8.55
C TYR A 93 -9.45 -25.39 -8.34
N ILE A 94 -8.55 -24.85 -7.51
CA ILE A 94 -8.49 -23.42 -7.21
C ILE A 94 -8.16 -22.62 -8.47
N ILE A 95 -7.16 -23.08 -9.23
CA ILE A 95 -6.71 -22.43 -10.47
C ILE A 95 -7.81 -22.46 -11.54
N GLU A 96 -8.44 -23.63 -11.75
CA GLU A 96 -9.52 -23.77 -12.71
C GLU A 96 -10.70 -22.85 -12.35
N LYS A 97 -11.07 -22.79 -11.06
CA LYS A 97 -12.14 -21.89 -10.59
C LYS A 97 -11.81 -20.41 -10.79
N PHE A 98 -10.56 -20.00 -10.61
CA PHE A 98 -10.14 -18.63 -10.81
C PHE A 98 -10.29 -18.18 -12.28
N SER A 99 -10.02 -19.09 -13.23
CA SER A 99 -10.18 -18.84 -14.68
C SER A 99 -11.65 -18.80 -15.16
N GLN A 100 -12.59 -19.25 -14.34
CA GLN A 100 -14.01 -19.30 -14.71
C GLN A 100 -14.74 -18.01 -14.33
N ASP A 101 -15.72 -17.62 -15.17
CA ASP A 101 -16.68 -16.58 -14.81
C ASP A 101 -17.37 -16.89 -13.48
N ARG A 102 -17.43 -15.87 -12.61
CA ARG A 102 -18.03 -15.99 -11.28
C ARG A 102 -19.49 -16.48 -11.38
N LYS A 103 -19.76 -17.61 -10.72
CA LYS A 103 -21.11 -18.16 -10.51
C LYS A 103 -21.56 -17.94 -9.07
N GLY A 104 -22.85 -17.71 -8.87
CA GLY A 104 -23.41 -17.50 -7.51
C GLY A 104 -23.37 -16.06 -7.03
N SER A 105 -23.84 -15.84 -5.80
CA SER A 105 -24.03 -14.51 -5.22
C SER A 105 -22.79 -14.00 -4.49
N THR A 106 -21.99 -14.90 -3.91
CA THR A 106 -20.74 -14.61 -3.19
C THR A 106 -19.53 -15.20 -3.93
N ILE A 107 -18.31 -14.98 -3.42
CA ILE A 107 -17.10 -15.65 -3.94
C ILE A 107 -17.06 -17.08 -3.42
N ASP A 108 -17.46 -17.28 -2.17
CA ASP A 108 -17.57 -18.59 -1.53
C ASP A 108 -18.54 -19.50 -2.31
N ASP A 109 -19.65 -18.97 -2.83
CA ASP A 109 -20.59 -19.71 -3.71
C ASP A 109 -19.91 -20.20 -5.01
N HIS A 110 -19.03 -19.37 -5.58
CA HIS A 110 -18.34 -19.70 -6.84
C HIS A 110 -17.33 -20.82 -6.63
N TYR A 111 -16.55 -20.73 -5.55
CA TYR A 111 -15.51 -21.68 -5.19
C TYR A 111 -16.05 -22.92 -4.47
N GLY A 112 -17.25 -22.87 -3.89
CA GLY A 112 -17.87 -24.01 -3.21
C GLY A 112 -17.30 -24.30 -1.81
N TYR A 113 -16.53 -23.38 -1.23
CA TYR A 113 -16.00 -23.48 0.13
C TYR A 113 -15.79 -22.08 0.75
N PRO A 114 -15.83 -21.95 2.08
CA PRO A 114 -15.72 -20.67 2.78
C PRO A 114 -14.31 -20.07 2.71
N ASN A 115 -14.19 -18.78 3.05
CA ASN A 115 -12.89 -18.13 3.12
C ASN A 115 -11.95 -18.80 4.16
N PRO A 116 -10.66 -19.08 3.85
CA PRO A 116 -9.77 -19.79 4.77
C PRO A 116 -9.63 -19.14 6.15
N ASN A 117 -9.69 -17.81 6.25
CA ASN A 117 -9.58 -17.09 7.53
C ASN A 117 -10.71 -17.42 8.52
N THR A 118 -11.89 -17.80 8.03
CA THR A 118 -13.04 -18.22 8.84
C THR A 118 -12.95 -19.68 9.32
N GLN A 119 -11.96 -20.45 8.84
CA GLN A 119 -11.85 -21.89 9.08
C GLN A 119 -10.64 -22.20 9.97
N SER A 120 -10.85 -22.98 11.02
CA SER A 120 -9.79 -23.58 11.83
C SER A 120 -9.61 -25.06 11.49
N PRO A 121 -8.39 -25.61 11.58
CA PRO A 121 -8.17 -27.05 11.49
C PRO A 121 -8.89 -27.79 12.61
N THR A 122 -9.31 -29.02 12.34
CA THR A 122 -9.90 -29.90 13.36
C THR A 122 -8.83 -30.42 14.32
N ALA A 123 -9.24 -30.85 15.52
CA ALA A 123 -8.33 -31.47 16.49
C ALA A 123 -7.56 -32.69 15.93
N ALA A 124 -8.16 -33.42 14.99
CA ALA A 124 -7.50 -34.55 14.32
C ALA A 124 -6.41 -34.07 13.35
N GLU A 125 -6.70 -33.06 12.52
CA GLU A 125 -5.72 -32.45 11.60
C GLU A 125 -4.56 -31.81 12.38
N LEU A 126 -4.86 -31.12 13.50
CA LEU A 126 -3.83 -30.59 14.39
C LEU A 126 -2.98 -31.68 15.02
N SER A 127 -3.58 -32.79 15.45
CA SER A 127 -2.84 -33.90 16.05
C SER A 127 -1.86 -34.52 15.05
N GLU A 128 -2.28 -34.71 13.80
CA GLU A 128 -1.43 -35.24 12.72
C GLU A 128 -0.28 -34.27 12.37
N LEU A 129 -0.58 -32.97 12.26
CA LEU A 129 0.43 -31.93 12.09
C LEU A 129 1.43 -31.94 13.25
N HIS A 130 0.94 -31.95 14.49
CA HIS A 130 1.76 -31.90 15.69
C HIS A 130 2.63 -33.15 15.88
N GLU A 131 2.12 -34.34 15.53
CA GLU A 131 2.92 -35.57 15.56
C GLU A 131 4.11 -35.45 14.60
N THR A 132 3.85 -35.03 13.36
CA THR A 132 4.88 -34.84 12.34
C THR A 132 5.90 -33.78 12.75
N VAL A 133 5.43 -32.64 13.28
CA VAL A 133 6.30 -31.54 13.68
C VAL A 133 7.10 -31.90 14.94
N ARG A 134 6.49 -32.47 15.99
CA ARG A 134 7.23 -32.89 17.20
C ARG A 134 8.32 -33.91 16.88
N ASP A 135 8.03 -34.88 16.02
CA ASP A 135 9.02 -35.89 15.62
C ASP A 135 10.25 -35.26 14.93
N ALA A 136 10.08 -34.12 14.26
CA ALA A 136 11.16 -33.39 13.61
C ALA A 136 11.88 -32.37 14.52
N TRP A 137 11.19 -31.82 15.51
CA TRP A 137 11.66 -30.75 16.41
C TRP A 137 11.91 -31.25 17.84
N GLY A 138 12.56 -32.42 17.98
CA GLY A 138 13.03 -32.89 19.29
C GLY A 138 11.95 -33.35 20.28
N GLY A 139 10.72 -33.57 19.82
CA GLY A 139 9.59 -33.99 20.62
C GLY A 139 8.68 -32.85 21.11
N GLU A 140 9.03 -31.59 20.85
CA GLU A 140 8.24 -30.42 21.20
C GLU A 140 7.78 -29.65 19.95
N LEU A 141 6.81 -28.74 20.11
CA LEU A 141 6.40 -27.88 19.01
C LEU A 141 7.34 -26.67 18.94
N PRO A 142 7.76 -26.22 17.74
CA PRO A 142 8.66 -25.09 17.61
C PRO A 142 8.01 -23.80 18.08
N THR A 143 8.77 -22.97 18.80
CA THR A 143 8.34 -21.62 19.18
C THR A 143 8.36 -20.69 17.98
N VAL A 144 7.24 -20.00 17.72
CA VAL A 144 7.07 -19.05 16.62
C VAL A 144 7.11 -17.62 17.15
N LEU A 145 8.03 -16.81 16.65
CA LEU A 145 8.17 -15.39 16.96
C LEU A 145 7.72 -14.52 15.77
N ASP A 146 6.86 -13.54 16.05
CA ASP A 146 6.69 -12.36 15.20
C ASP A 146 7.26 -11.13 15.92
N PRO A 147 8.41 -10.59 15.48
CA PRO A 147 9.07 -9.48 16.15
C PRO A 147 8.44 -8.11 15.86
N THR A 148 7.58 -8.02 14.83
CA THR A 148 6.96 -6.79 14.34
C THR A 148 5.49 -7.05 14.02
N ALA A 149 4.76 -7.52 15.02
CA ALA A 149 3.47 -8.19 14.86
C ALA A 149 2.36 -7.31 14.27
N GLY A 150 2.45 -5.99 14.41
CA GLY A 150 1.47 -5.05 13.91
C GLY A 150 0.05 -5.47 14.29
N ARG A 151 -0.77 -5.80 13.28
CA ARG A 151 -2.17 -6.17 13.51
C ARG A 151 -2.36 -7.54 14.18
N GLY A 152 -1.33 -8.40 14.19
CA GLY A 152 -1.36 -9.70 14.86
C GLY A 152 -1.82 -10.89 14.03
N ILE A 153 -1.82 -10.79 12.69
CA ILE A 153 -2.31 -11.88 11.82
C ILE A 153 -1.42 -13.12 11.93
N ILE A 154 -0.10 -12.95 11.87
CA ILE A 154 0.88 -14.04 12.00
C ILE A 154 0.76 -14.72 13.37
N PRO A 155 0.86 -14.00 14.51
CA PRO A 155 0.76 -14.67 15.81
C PRO A 155 -0.62 -15.26 16.07
N PHE A 156 -1.71 -14.65 15.60
CA PHE A 156 -3.05 -15.24 15.71
C PHE A 156 -3.15 -16.57 14.97
N GLU A 157 -2.68 -16.64 13.73
CA GLU A 157 -2.68 -17.90 12.99
C GLU A 157 -1.73 -18.92 13.66
N SER A 158 -0.58 -18.51 14.17
CA SER A 158 0.34 -19.40 14.91
C SER A 158 -0.35 -20.09 16.09
N MET A 159 -1.08 -19.32 16.90
CA MET A 159 -1.85 -19.85 18.02
C MET A 159 -3.00 -20.77 17.57
N ARG A 160 -3.66 -20.49 16.43
CA ARG A 160 -4.70 -21.38 15.87
C ARG A 160 -4.16 -22.75 15.46
N TYR A 161 -2.88 -22.84 15.11
CA TYR A 161 -2.20 -24.10 14.86
C TYR A 161 -1.57 -24.72 16.12
N GLY A 162 -1.73 -24.09 17.29
CA GLY A 162 -1.27 -24.63 18.58
C GLY A 162 0.22 -24.48 18.85
N PHE A 163 0.92 -23.62 18.11
CA PHE A 163 2.34 -23.36 18.36
C PHE A 163 2.53 -22.42 19.55
N PRO A 164 3.54 -22.63 20.40
CA PRO A 164 4.02 -21.62 21.34
C PRO A 164 4.38 -20.35 20.58
N THR A 165 3.75 -19.22 20.93
CA THR A 165 3.85 -18.00 20.13
C THR A 165 4.39 -16.83 20.94
N VAL A 166 5.32 -16.08 20.38
CA VAL A 166 5.77 -14.79 20.93
C VAL A 166 5.44 -13.70 19.92
N ALA A 167 4.76 -12.64 20.36
CA ALA A 167 4.41 -11.50 19.51
C ALA A 167 4.97 -10.21 20.13
N ASN A 168 5.83 -9.52 19.39
CA ASN A 168 6.38 -8.22 19.79
C ASN A 168 5.87 -7.10 18.89
N GLU A 169 5.56 -5.96 19.50
CA GLU A 169 5.24 -4.74 18.76
C GLU A 169 5.63 -3.48 19.53
N LEU A 170 6.38 -2.59 18.87
CA LEU A 170 6.86 -1.34 19.46
C LEU A 170 5.73 -0.34 19.69
N ASN A 171 4.77 -0.26 18.76
CA ASN A 171 3.77 0.80 18.78
C ASN A 171 2.59 0.45 19.72
N PRO A 172 2.21 1.35 20.65
CA PRO A 172 1.11 1.11 21.59
C PRO A 172 -0.23 0.73 20.95
N ILE A 173 -0.57 1.30 19.78
CA ILE A 173 -1.87 1.09 19.14
C ILE A 173 -2.06 -0.38 18.72
N PRO A 174 -1.19 -0.99 17.90
CA PRO A 174 -1.27 -2.40 17.60
C PRO A 174 -1.05 -3.29 18.83
N SER A 175 -0.21 -2.90 19.81
CA SER A 175 -0.06 -3.69 21.05
C SER A 175 -1.37 -3.84 21.84
N VAL A 176 -2.24 -2.81 21.84
CA VAL A 176 -3.61 -2.92 22.36
C VAL A 176 -4.43 -3.93 21.55
N LEU A 177 -4.31 -3.93 20.22
CA LEU A 177 -5.01 -4.90 19.36
C LEU A 177 -4.54 -6.34 19.60
N LEU A 178 -3.24 -6.54 19.84
CA LEU A 178 -2.68 -7.85 20.19
C LEU A 178 -3.26 -8.36 21.52
N ASN A 179 -3.39 -7.50 22.54
CA ASN A 179 -4.05 -7.87 23.79
C ASN A 179 -5.52 -8.28 23.56
N VAL A 180 -6.27 -7.53 22.74
CA VAL A 180 -7.66 -7.88 22.44
C VAL A 180 -7.77 -9.22 21.69
N ALA A 181 -6.99 -9.39 20.62
CA ALA A 181 -7.13 -10.52 19.70
C ALA A 181 -6.47 -11.81 20.19
N LEU A 182 -5.31 -11.71 20.84
CA LEU A 182 -4.48 -12.86 21.19
C LEU A 182 -4.63 -13.27 22.66
N ARG A 183 -5.02 -12.34 23.53
CA ARG A 183 -5.17 -12.59 24.98
C ARG A 183 -6.63 -12.62 25.40
N PHE A 184 -7.35 -11.51 25.26
CA PHE A 184 -8.71 -11.37 25.79
C PHE A 184 -9.73 -12.27 25.09
N ALA A 185 -9.78 -12.24 23.75
CA ALA A 185 -10.76 -13.05 23.01
C ALA A 185 -10.62 -14.56 23.29
N PRO A 186 -9.41 -15.16 23.27
CA PRO A 186 -9.24 -16.58 23.62
C PRO A 186 -9.51 -16.91 25.09
N SER A 187 -9.10 -16.04 26.05
CA SER A 187 -9.16 -16.38 27.48
C SER A 187 -10.50 -16.09 28.14
N ILE A 188 -11.16 -14.99 27.76
CA ILE A 188 -12.43 -14.53 28.36
C ILE A 188 -13.63 -15.08 27.59
N GLY A 189 -13.53 -15.11 26.25
CA GLY A 189 -14.64 -15.42 25.37
C GLY A 189 -15.59 -14.23 25.17
N SER A 190 -16.86 -14.53 24.87
CA SER A 190 -17.87 -13.53 24.51
C SER A 190 -18.08 -12.47 25.59
N LEU A 191 -18.16 -11.20 25.16
CA LEU A 191 -18.46 -10.02 25.98
C LEU A 191 -19.61 -9.21 25.40
N GLU A 192 -20.42 -9.81 24.50
CA GLU A 192 -21.48 -9.13 23.77
C GLU A 192 -22.45 -8.39 24.70
N ALA A 193 -22.90 -9.06 25.76
CA ALA A 193 -23.87 -8.50 26.69
C ALA A 193 -23.28 -7.36 27.52
N GLU A 194 -22.07 -7.54 28.04
CA GLU A 194 -21.36 -6.60 28.89
C GLU A 194 -20.99 -5.32 28.14
N VAL A 195 -20.35 -5.46 26.98
CA VAL A 195 -19.93 -4.31 26.16
C VAL A 195 -21.15 -3.57 25.63
N SER A 196 -22.21 -4.27 25.22
CA SER A 196 -23.46 -3.62 24.79
C SER A 196 -24.13 -2.85 25.94
N GLU A 197 -24.18 -3.42 27.14
CA GLU A 197 -24.75 -2.77 28.34
C GLU A 197 -24.00 -1.48 28.67
N TRP A 198 -22.67 -1.56 28.82
CA TRP A 198 -21.87 -0.40 29.19
C TRP A 198 -21.75 0.64 28.07
N GLY A 199 -21.67 0.19 26.82
CA GLY A 199 -21.68 1.05 25.65
C GLY A 199 -22.95 1.89 25.54
N GLU A 200 -24.13 1.30 25.80
CA GLU A 200 -25.38 2.05 25.79
C GLU A 200 -25.47 3.06 26.95
N ARG A 201 -24.95 2.72 28.14
CA ARG A 201 -24.88 3.67 29.27
C ARG A 201 -23.98 4.87 28.96
N ILE A 202 -22.78 4.63 28.42
CA ILE A 202 -21.86 5.68 27.98
C ILE A 202 -22.54 6.56 26.91
N LEU A 203 -23.19 5.94 25.93
CA LEU A 203 -23.92 6.65 24.89
C LEU A 203 -25.05 7.52 25.44
N GLU A 204 -25.86 7.03 26.38
CA GLU A 204 -26.95 7.79 26.98
C GLU A 204 -26.43 9.02 27.75
N THR A 205 -25.40 8.83 28.58
CA THR A 205 -24.75 9.90 29.34
C THR A 205 -24.15 10.96 28.40
N ALA A 206 -23.33 10.54 27.43
CA ALA A 206 -22.71 11.46 26.47
C ALA A 206 -23.75 12.18 25.61
N ARG A 207 -24.78 11.48 25.11
CA ARG A 207 -25.88 12.06 24.32
C ARG A 207 -26.58 13.19 25.07
N LYS A 208 -26.84 13.00 26.36
CA LYS A 208 -27.50 14.02 27.19
C LYS A 208 -26.63 15.28 27.31
N ASN A 209 -25.32 15.12 27.47
CA ASN A 209 -24.40 16.24 27.64
C ASN A 209 -24.09 16.96 26.33
N THR A 210 -24.11 16.25 25.20
CA THR A 210 -23.80 16.85 23.89
C THR A 210 -25.00 17.46 23.18
N ALA A 211 -26.23 17.15 23.61
CA ALA A 211 -27.46 17.56 22.92
C ALA A 211 -27.57 19.07 22.63
N THR A 212 -27.06 19.93 23.52
CA THR A 212 -27.13 21.40 23.36
C THR A 212 -26.30 21.92 22.17
N TYR A 213 -25.25 21.18 21.77
CA TYR A 213 -24.38 21.56 20.64
C TYR A 213 -24.91 21.09 19.28
N PHE A 214 -26.01 20.31 19.28
CA PHE A 214 -26.68 19.78 18.09
C PHE A 214 -28.16 20.20 18.08
N PRO A 215 -28.46 21.52 17.98
CA PRO A 215 -29.83 22.01 18.07
C PRO A 215 -30.68 21.51 16.89
N THR A 216 -31.86 20.99 17.21
CA THR A 216 -32.86 20.55 16.22
C THR A 216 -33.87 21.65 15.95
N GLN A 217 -34.40 21.67 14.72
CA GLN A 217 -35.49 22.56 14.32
C GLN A 217 -36.85 21.85 14.33
N GLU A 218 -37.92 22.61 14.08
CA GLU A 218 -39.27 22.05 13.96
C GLU A 218 -39.32 21.00 12.84
N GLY A 219 -39.75 19.79 13.18
CA GLY A 219 -39.81 18.66 12.25
C GLY A 219 -38.59 17.73 12.28
N GLU A 220 -37.55 18.07 13.04
CA GLU A 220 -36.32 17.29 13.21
C GLU A 220 -36.32 16.53 14.54
N SER A 221 -35.96 15.25 14.52
CA SER A 221 -35.77 14.44 15.74
C SER A 221 -34.33 14.50 16.24
N GLN A 222 -33.35 14.48 15.33
CA GLN A 222 -31.93 14.44 15.67
C GLN A 222 -31.06 14.94 14.51
N ILE A 223 -30.01 15.70 14.81
CA ILE A 223 -28.95 16.00 13.85
C ILE A 223 -28.01 14.80 13.72
N LEU A 224 -27.73 14.35 12.49
CA LEU A 224 -26.85 13.22 12.22
C LEU A 224 -25.41 13.66 11.95
N SER A 225 -25.22 14.68 11.10
CA SER A 225 -23.89 15.22 10.77
C SER A 225 -24.01 16.59 10.10
N TYR A 226 -22.93 17.36 10.16
CA TYR A 226 -22.76 18.63 9.44
C TYR A 226 -21.70 18.50 8.34
N ALA A 227 -21.94 19.21 7.24
CA ALA A 227 -20.97 19.44 6.18
C ALA A 227 -20.42 20.86 6.37
N CYS A 228 -19.12 20.96 6.62
CA CYS A 228 -18.48 22.17 7.10
C CYS A 228 -17.32 22.59 6.17
N THR A 229 -17.01 23.88 6.21
CA THR A 229 -15.90 24.49 5.50
C THR A 229 -15.29 25.61 6.33
N TYR A 230 -14.29 26.28 5.76
CA TYR A 230 -13.66 27.47 6.32
C TYR A 230 -14.12 28.70 5.55
N LEU A 231 -14.43 29.78 6.25
CA LEU A 231 -14.60 31.11 5.69
C LEU A 231 -13.32 31.90 5.95
N ILE A 232 -12.68 32.35 4.87
CA ILE A 232 -11.52 33.25 4.94
C ILE A 232 -11.90 34.63 4.39
N SER A 233 -11.10 35.64 4.70
CA SER A 233 -11.30 37.00 4.19
C SER A 233 -10.56 37.22 2.87
N CYS A 234 -11.24 37.77 1.86
CA CYS A 234 -10.57 38.17 0.63
C CYS A 234 -9.59 39.32 0.87
N GLU A 235 -8.33 39.18 0.48
CA GLU A 235 -7.31 40.24 0.67
C GLU A 235 -7.63 41.55 -0.08
N ALA A 236 -8.38 41.46 -1.18
CA ALA A 236 -8.67 42.61 -2.04
C ALA A 236 -9.91 43.40 -1.59
N CYS A 237 -11.00 42.71 -1.21
CA CYS A 237 -12.27 43.35 -0.89
C CYS A 237 -12.78 43.08 0.52
N GLY A 238 -12.13 42.21 1.30
CA GLY A 238 -12.52 41.83 2.66
C GLY A 238 -13.81 41.01 2.75
N GLY A 239 -14.34 40.53 1.62
CA GLY A 239 -15.54 39.69 1.62
C GLY A 239 -15.22 38.21 1.85
N ASP A 240 -16.21 37.47 2.35
CA ASP A 240 -16.09 36.08 2.73
C ASP A 240 -15.82 35.17 1.53
N ILE A 241 -14.89 34.24 1.71
CA ILE A 241 -14.59 33.19 0.74
C ILE A 241 -14.76 31.83 1.42
N PRO A 242 -15.83 31.08 1.10
CA PRO A 242 -15.95 29.70 1.54
C PRO A 242 -14.97 28.80 0.78
N LEU A 243 -14.16 28.04 1.50
CA LEU A 243 -13.19 27.10 0.94
C LEU A 243 -13.86 25.79 0.47
N THR A 244 -14.84 25.90 -0.42
CA THR A 244 -15.53 24.77 -1.03
C THR A 244 -15.08 24.57 -2.47
N SER A 245 -14.86 23.31 -2.87
CA SER A 245 -14.58 22.95 -4.26
C SER A 245 -15.83 22.47 -5.01
N LYS A 246 -16.93 22.30 -4.27
CA LYS A 246 -18.26 21.89 -4.76
C LYS A 246 -19.30 22.13 -3.66
N TRP A 247 -20.56 22.25 -4.04
CA TRP A 247 -21.68 22.54 -3.12
C TRP A 247 -22.57 21.34 -2.80
N TRP A 248 -22.21 20.14 -3.28
CA TRP A 248 -22.98 18.94 -3.02
C TRP A 248 -23.03 18.59 -1.53
N ILE A 249 -24.25 18.40 -1.02
CA ILE A 249 -24.49 17.82 0.32
C ILE A 249 -24.69 16.32 0.17
N ASN A 250 -25.59 15.89 -0.72
CA ASN A 250 -25.76 14.49 -1.06
C ASN A 250 -26.11 14.28 -2.54
N GLN A 251 -25.27 13.55 -3.27
CA GLN A 251 -25.60 13.08 -4.61
C GLN A 251 -26.48 11.83 -4.54
N SER A 252 -27.43 11.73 -5.46
CA SER A 252 -28.30 10.55 -5.60
C SER A 252 -28.70 10.34 -7.06
N ALA A 253 -29.16 9.12 -7.38
CA ALA A 253 -29.71 8.81 -8.70
C ALA A 253 -30.98 9.63 -9.04
N SER A 254 -31.63 10.22 -8.03
CA SER A 254 -32.81 11.09 -8.19
C SER A 254 -32.47 12.59 -8.34
N GLY A 255 -31.18 12.92 -8.54
CA GLY A 255 -30.69 14.27 -8.81
C GLY A 255 -29.83 14.86 -7.69
N GLY A 256 -29.95 14.36 -6.45
CA GLY A 256 -29.20 14.87 -5.30
C GLY A 256 -29.60 16.27 -4.81
N VAL A 257 -28.93 16.70 -3.74
CA VAL A 257 -29.17 17.95 -3.02
C VAL A 257 -27.87 18.70 -2.77
N ALA A 258 -27.93 20.03 -2.83
CA ALA A 258 -26.79 20.92 -2.69
C ALA A 258 -27.13 22.14 -1.85
N ALA A 259 -26.09 22.74 -1.26
CA ALA A 259 -26.17 24.11 -0.75
C ALA A 259 -26.12 25.08 -1.93
N LYS A 260 -26.88 26.17 -1.87
CA LYS A 260 -26.86 27.25 -2.85
C LYS A 260 -26.38 28.51 -2.15
N PRO A 261 -25.11 28.93 -2.35
CA PRO A 261 -24.60 30.13 -1.70
C PRO A 261 -25.30 31.39 -2.24
N ARG A 262 -25.48 32.37 -1.37
CA ARG A 262 -25.90 33.73 -1.69
C ARG A 262 -24.88 34.68 -1.08
N TYR A 263 -24.36 35.57 -1.91
CA TYR A 263 -23.32 36.52 -1.55
C TYR A 263 -23.93 37.92 -1.53
N GLU A 264 -24.07 38.51 -0.35
CA GLU A 264 -24.66 39.84 -0.15
C GLU A 264 -23.81 40.63 0.86
N ASP A 265 -23.55 41.91 0.58
CA ASP A 265 -22.80 42.84 1.46
C ASP A 265 -21.42 42.37 1.98
N GLY A 266 -20.81 41.39 1.30
CA GLY A 266 -19.51 40.83 1.68
C GLY A 266 -19.60 39.54 2.50
N GLU A 267 -20.81 39.09 2.84
CA GLU A 267 -21.08 37.87 3.61
C GLU A 267 -21.63 36.75 2.70
N VAL A 268 -21.60 35.51 3.21
CA VAL A 268 -22.21 34.35 2.55
C VAL A 268 -23.29 33.67 3.39
N GLU A 269 -24.45 33.44 2.79
CA GLU A 269 -25.52 32.63 3.33
C GLU A 269 -25.81 31.40 2.46
N TYR A 270 -26.28 30.31 3.07
CA TYR A 270 -26.58 29.07 2.35
C TYR A 270 -28.09 28.83 2.22
N GLY A 271 -28.57 28.73 0.99
CA GLY A 271 -29.86 28.14 0.66
C GLY A 271 -29.75 26.62 0.43
N PHE A 272 -30.90 25.94 0.37
CA PHE A 272 -30.98 24.52 0.04
C PHE A 272 -31.67 24.31 -1.30
N VAL A 273 -31.15 23.42 -2.14
CA VAL A 273 -31.76 23.12 -3.45
C VAL A 273 -31.70 21.63 -3.78
N GLU A 274 -32.83 21.09 -4.25
CA GLU A 274 -32.89 19.82 -4.96
C GLU A 274 -32.54 20.04 -6.43
N ILE A 275 -31.49 19.38 -6.93
CA ILE A 275 -30.95 19.69 -8.27
C ILE A 275 -31.89 19.25 -9.39
N SER A 276 -32.57 18.12 -9.24
CA SER A 276 -33.60 17.69 -10.20
C SER A 276 -34.75 18.69 -10.32
N SER A 277 -35.06 19.42 -9.23
CA SER A 277 -36.10 20.44 -9.17
C SER A 277 -35.61 21.84 -9.61
N SER A 278 -34.31 22.03 -9.78
CA SER A 278 -33.69 23.33 -10.08
C SER A 278 -33.76 23.76 -11.55
N GLY A 279 -34.24 22.90 -12.45
CA GLY A 279 -34.32 23.18 -13.89
C GLY A 279 -32.96 23.40 -14.58
N GLY A 280 -31.84 23.07 -13.92
CA GLY A 280 -30.48 23.27 -14.43
C GLY A 280 -29.91 24.67 -14.21
N GLU A 281 -30.58 25.55 -13.44
CA GLU A 281 -30.14 26.93 -13.21
C GLU A 281 -28.97 27.05 -12.22
N PHE A 282 -28.67 26.01 -11.45
CA PHE A 282 -27.57 25.98 -10.49
C PHE A 282 -26.64 24.80 -10.77
N ASN A 283 -25.34 25.07 -10.88
CA ASN A 283 -24.31 24.06 -11.03
C ASN A 283 -23.56 23.88 -9.70
N PRO A 284 -23.72 22.76 -8.98
CA PRO A 284 -23.02 22.54 -7.71
C PRO A 284 -21.51 22.34 -7.84
N GLN A 285 -20.97 22.24 -9.06
CA GLN A 285 -19.51 22.22 -9.29
C GLN A 285 -18.91 23.63 -9.42
N ASP A 286 -19.75 24.67 -9.49
CA ASP A 286 -19.31 26.06 -9.56
C ASP A 286 -19.08 26.57 -8.13
N ALA A 287 -17.84 26.43 -7.66
CA ALA A 287 -17.43 26.74 -6.29
C ALA A 287 -16.09 27.48 -6.27
N PRO A 288 -15.78 28.24 -5.20
CA PRO A 288 -14.61 29.12 -5.17
C PRO A 288 -13.26 28.42 -5.35
N VAL A 289 -13.10 27.17 -4.86
CA VAL A 289 -11.79 26.51 -4.84
C VAL A 289 -11.54 25.70 -6.11
N ASP A 290 -10.45 26.02 -6.83
CA ASP A 290 -9.88 25.22 -7.91
C ASP A 290 -8.35 25.05 -7.73
N ARG A 291 -7.87 23.80 -7.79
CA ARG A 291 -6.44 23.43 -7.71
C ARG A 291 -5.62 24.08 -6.58
N GLY A 292 -6.24 24.35 -5.43
CA GLY A 292 -5.55 24.93 -4.26
C GLY A 292 -5.87 26.40 -4.04
N ASN A 293 -6.10 27.15 -5.11
CA ASN A 293 -6.47 28.57 -5.09
C ASN A 293 -7.98 28.75 -4.85
N ALA A 294 -8.39 29.97 -4.49
CA ALA A 294 -9.80 30.32 -4.32
C ALA A 294 -10.18 31.65 -5.00
N ASP A 295 -11.18 31.61 -5.87
CA ASP A 295 -11.74 32.79 -6.51
C ASP A 295 -12.73 33.50 -5.56
N CYS A 296 -12.50 34.78 -5.29
CA CYS A 296 -13.41 35.55 -4.45
C CYS A 296 -14.77 35.74 -5.15
N PRO A 297 -15.89 35.31 -4.54
CA PRO A 297 -17.22 35.44 -5.15
C PRO A 297 -17.71 36.90 -5.21
N HIS A 298 -17.12 37.82 -4.43
CA HIS A 298 -17.51 39.22 -4.37
C HIS A 298 -16.79 40.13 -5.38
N CYS A 299 -15.49 39.88 -5.64
CA CYS A 299 -14.67 40.72 -6.51
C CYS A 299 -13.91 39.96 -7.62
N SER A 300 -14.03 38.64 -7.66
CA SER A 300 -13.36 37.74 -8.62
C SER A 300 -11.83 37.77 -8.58
N THR A 301 -11.24 38.29 -7.49
CA THR A 301 -9.79 38.19 -7.26
C THR A 301 -9.45 36.77 -6.84
N VAL A 302 -8.40 36.22 -7.44
CA VAL A 302 -7.82 34.92 -7.06
C VAL A 302 -7.02 35.11 -5.77
N ASN A 303 -7.29 34.28 -4.77
CA ASN A 303 -6.50 34.17 -3.54
C ASN A 303 -5.65 32.91 -3.70
N GLU A 304 -4.33 33.06 -3.66
CA GLU A 304 -3.40 31.97 -3.93
C GLU A 304 -3.33 31.01 -2.73
N GLU A 305 -2.97 29.75 -2.98
CA GLU A 305 -2.89 28.74 -1.91
C GLU A 305 -1.97 29.13 -0.74
N GLU A 306 -0.89 29.86 -1.02
CA GLU A 306 0.04 30.35 0.00
C GLU A 306 -0.63 31.37 0.94
N ASP A 307 -1.33 32.37 0.39
CA ASP A 307 -2.05 33.38 1.18
C ASP A 307 -3.19 32.76 2.00
N ILE A 308 -3.92 31.81 1.40
CA ILE A 308 -4.96 31.04 2.10
C ILE A 308 -4.35 30.27 3.28
N ARG A 309 -3.19 29.67 3.08
CA ARG A 309 -2.48 28.92 4.12
C ARG A 309 -2.01 29.86 5.23
N ASP A 310 -1.47 31.03 4.88
CA ASP A 310 -1.01 32.03 5.85
C ASP A 310 -2.18 32.55 6.71
N GLN A 311 -3.34 32.85 6.12
CA GLN A 311 -4.55 33.23 6.86
C GLN A 311 -5.00 32.12 7.82
N ILE A 312 -5.07 30.87 7.36
CA ILE A 312 -5.45 29.74 8.22
C ILE A 312 -4.43 29.55 9.34
N GLN A 313 -3.13 29.68 9.04
CA GLN A 313 -2.07 29.57 10.04
C GLN A 313 -2.10 30.70 11.07
N ALA A 314 -2.54 31.89 10.67
CA ALA A 314 -2.74 33.03 11.55
C ALA A 314 -4.05 32.99 12.35
N ASP A 315 -4.85 31.91 12.23
CA ASP A 315 -6.19 31.78 12.81
C ASP A 315 -7.17 32.86 12.32
N GLU A 316 -6.95 33.37 11.10
CA GLU A 316 -7.79 34.37 10.43
C GLU A 316 -8.87 33.70 9.57
N PHE A 317 -9.67 32.82 10.19
CA PHE A 317 -10.78 32.13 9.54
C PHE A 317 -11.93 31.85 10.50
N GLU A 318 -13.11 31.55 9.95
CA GLU A 318 -14.25 31.05 10.71
C GLU A 318 -14.67 29.66 10.21
N TYR A 319 -15.24 28.85 11.09
CA TYR A 319 -15.91 27.61 10.69
C TYR A 319 -17.29 27.95 10.14
N SER A 320 -17.72 27.24 9.10
CA SER A 320 -19.04 27.47 8.53
C SER A 320 -19.73 26.18 8.11
N VAL A 321 -20.99 26.05 8.51
CA VAL A 321 -21.85 24.91 8.24
C VAL A 321 -22.67 25.19 6.98
N TYR A 322 -22.27 24.61 5.85
CA TYR A 322 -23.01 24.79 4.59
C TYR A 322 -24.11 23.74 4.38
N GLY A 323 -24.07 22.62 5.09
CA GLY A 323 -25.06 21.56 4.96
C GLY A 323 -25.30 20.80 6.27
N VAL A 324 -26.54 20.37 6.47
CA VAL A 324 -26.95 19.57 7.63
C VAL A 324 -27.65 18.31 7.14
N ASN A 325 -27.24 17.17 7.68
CA ASN A 325 -27.90 15.89 7.54
C ASN A 325 -28.60 15.56 8.86
N TYR A 326 -29.91 15.38 8.82
CA TYR A 326 -30.73 15.18 10.01
C TYR A 326 -31.75 14.04 9.81
N GLU A 327 -32.25 13.53 10.93
CA GLU A 327 -33.40 12.64 10.96
C GLU A 327 -34.66 13.46 11.23
N SER A 328 -35.69 13.27 10.41
CA SER A 328 -36.99 13.90 10.63
C SER A 328 -37.76 13.20 11.74
N THR A 329 -38.79 13.87 12.28
CA THR A 329 -39.76 13.26 13.21
C THR A 329 -40.49 12.02 12.66
N THR A 330 -40.40 11.75 11.35
CA THR A 330 -40.92 10.53 10.73
C THR A 330 -39.86 9.41 10.59
N GLY A 331 -38.65 9.63 11.11
CA GLY A 331 -37.52 8.69 11.05
C GLY A 331 -36.82 8.66 9.69
N ASN A 332 -37.05 9.65 8.84
CA ASN A 332 -36.44 9.70 7.51
C ASN A 332 -35.21 10.60 7.52
N ARG A 333 -34.13 10.13 6.88
CA ARG A 333 -32.94 10.96 6.64
C ARG A 333 -33.24 12.05 5.62
N GLN A 334 -32.96 13.29 5.99
CA GLN A 334 -33.16 14.48 5.16
C GLN A 334 -31.96 15.41 5.27
N TYR A 335 -31.95 16.42 4.40
CA TYR A 335 -30.87 17.40 4.32
C TYR A 335 -31.46 18.81 4.25
N ARG A 336 -30.71 19.78 4.78
CA ARG A 336 -30.98 21.21 4.65
C ARG A 336 -29.66 22.00 4.63
N ALA A 337 -29.74 23.30 4.38
CA ALA A 337 -28.61 24.20 4.59
C ALA A 337 -28.38 24.44 6.10
N GLY A 338 -27.17 24.85 6.46
CA GLY A 338 -26.89 25.35 7.80
C GLY A 338 -27.66 26.62 8.11
N THR A 339 -27.92 26.84 9.39
CA THR A 339 -28.63 28.00 9.92
C THR A 339 -27.87 28.59 11.10
N ALA A 340 -28.23 29.80 11.51
CA ALA A 340 -27.66 30.45 12.70
C ALA A 340 -27.80 29.60 13.99
N ALA A 341 -28.79 28.71 14.09
CA ALA A 341 -28.91 27.80 15.22
C ALA A 341 -27.77 26.76 15.23
N ASP A 342 -27.38 26.24 14.06
CA ASP A 342 -26.32 25.25 13.94
C ASP A 342 -24.94 25.87 14.26
N GLU A 343 -24.74 27.14 13.89
CA GLU A 343 -23.55 27.93 14.24
C GLU A 343 -23.52 28.27 15.75
N ALA A 344 -24.66 28.67 16.33
CA ALA A 344 -24.75 28.90 17.77
C ALA A 344 -24.43 27.66 18.61
N GLY A 345 -24.62 26.45 18.06
CA GLY A 345 -24.19 25.19 18.69
C GLY A 345 -22.66 25.04 18.72
N LEU A 346 -21.97 25.53 17.69
CA LEU A 346 -20.51 25.58 17.62
C LEU A 346 -19.94 26.62 18.62
N GLU A 347 -20.54 27.81 18.66
CA GLU A 347 -20.16 28.88 19.60
C GLU A 347 -20.32 28.45 21.06
N GLN A 348 -21.43 27.79 21.41
CA GLN A 348 -21.63 27.22 22.75
C GLN A 348 -20.53 26.22 23.12
N ALA A 349 -20.07 25.42 22.16
CA ALA A 349 -18.98 24.48 22.39
C ALA A 349 -17.63 25.21 22.61
N ALA A 350 -17.39 26.32 21.90
CA ALA A 350 -16.22 27.16 22.12
C ALA A 350 -16.23 27.80 23.52
N GLU A 351 -17.36 28.37 23.95
CA GLU A 351 -17.52 28.93 25.30
C GLU A 351 -17.32 27.85 26.38
N ARG A 352 -17.78 26.61 26.13
CA ARG A 352 -17.56 25.47 27.04
C ARG A 352 -16.08 25.16 27.21
N ILE A 353 -15.29 25.21 26.15
CA ILE A 353 -13.84 24.98 26.21
C ILE A 353 -13.18 26.07 27.05
N GLU A 354 -13.48 27.34 26.80
CA GLU A 354 -12.86 28.46 27.54
C GLU A 354 -13.14 28.43 29.05
N THR A 355 -14.27 27.84 29.45
CA THR A 355 -14.73 27.83 30.84
C THR A 355 -14.39 26.56 31.62
N ASP A 356 -13.82 25.54 30.96
CA ASP A 356 -13.48 24.25 31.59
C ASP A 356 -11.98 23.94 31.52
N PHE A 357 -11.33 23.94 32.68
CA PHE A 357 -9.89 23.67 32.78
C PHE A 357 -9.49 22.25 32.32
N GLU A 358 -10.33 21.24 32.56
CA GLU A 358 -10.02 19.86 32.14
C GLU A 358 -10.11 19.73 30.62
N LEU A 359 -11.08 20.40 30.00
CA LEU A 359 -11.24 20.42 28.55
C LEU A 359 -10.17 21.27 27.84
N LEU A 360 -9.69 22.35 28.46
CA LEU A 360 -8.58 23.14 27.92
C LEU A 360 -7.31 22.29 27.75
N ASP A 361 -7.04 21.40 28.70
CA ASP A 361 -5.88 20.51 28.69
C ASP A 361 -6.14 19.21 27.89
N TYR A 362 -7.39 18.91 27.50
CA TYR A 362 -7.76 17.69 26.79
C TYR A 362 -7.19 17.68 25.36
N LEU A 363 -6.37 16.68 25.05
CA LEU A 363 -5.65 16.50 23.77
C LEU A 363 -4.72 17.67 23.40
N ALA A 364 -4.22 18.42 24.40
CA ALA A 364 -3.32 19.55 24.21
C ALA A 364 -1.85 19.14 23.95
N GLU A 365 -1.58 17.87 23.62
CA GLU A 365 -0.24 17.41 23.26
C GLU A 365 0.26 18.11 22.00
N PRO A 366 1.51 18.65 22.01
CA PRO A 366 2.05 19.34 20.85
C PRO A 366 2.36 18.36 19.71
N ILE A 367 1.97 18.73 18.51
CA ILE A 367 2.26 17.99 17.28
C ILE A 367 3.73 18.21 16.91
N LYS A 368 4.53 17.15 17.02
CA LYS A 368 5.93 17.16 16.58
C LYS A 368 5.99 17.16 15.05
N PRO A 369 6.81 18.01 14.40
CA PRO A 369 7.06 17.95 12.96
C PRO A 369 7.52 16.56 12.51
N GLY A 370 7.15 16.19 11.30
CA GLY A 370 7.32 14.84 10.76
C GLY A 370 6.96 14.80 9.29
N LEU A 371 7.18 13.67 8.61
CA LEU A 371 6.84 13.55 7.19
C LEU A 371 5.32 13.70 6.96
N ASN A 372 4.50 13.09 7.82
CA ASN A 372 3.03 13.14 7.78
C ASN A 372 2.46 14.23 8.69
N THR A 373 3.11 14.62 9.78
CA THR A 373 2.53 15.63 10.70
C THR A 373 2.84 17.08 10.31
N THR A 374 3.85 17.33 9.47
CA THR A 374 4.14 18.71 9.00
C THR A 374 2.99 19.28 8.19
N GLN A 375 2.24 18.45 7.46
CA GLN A 375 1.16 18.93 6.61
C GLN A 375 0.02 19.61 7.38
N ILE A 376 -0.25 19.21 8.63
CA ILE A 376 -1.25 19.87 9.48
C ILE A 376 -0.69 21.10 10.20
N LYS A 377 0.60 21.06 10.60
CA LYS A 377 1.29 22.24 11.16
C LYS A 377 1.35 23.40 10.17
N ASN A 378 1.48 23.11 8.88
CA ASN A 378 1.41 24.12 7.82
C ASN A 378 0.08 24.89 7.77
N TYR A 379 -0.97 24.39 8.43
CA TYR A 379 -2.29 25.04 8.54
C TYR A 379 -2.61 25.45 9.99
N GLY A 380 -1.59 25.76 10.79
CA GLY A 380 -1.78 26.29 12.16
C GLY A 380 -2.25 25.27 13.20
N MET A 381 -2.29 23.97 12.89
CA MET A 381 -2.59 22.93 13.87
C MET A 381 -1.30 22.54 14.61
N ASP A 382 -1.11 23.07 15.80
CA ASP A 382 0.11 22.91 16.60
C ASP A 382 -0.04 21.89 17.73
N GLU A 383 -1.26 21.63 18.19
CA GLU A 383 -1.64 20.67 19.21
C GLU A 383 -2.67 19.67 18.66
N TRP A 384 -2.73 18.46 19.22
CA TRP A 384 -3.64 17.42 18.73
C TRP A 384 -5.12 17.78 18.84
N ARG A 385 -5.49 18.68 19.75
CA ARG A 385 -6.84 19.26 19.85
C ARG A 385 -7.21 20.13 18.64
N ASP A 386 -6.25 20.70 17.93
CA ASP A 386 -6.49 21.64 16.82
C ASP A 386 -7.05 20.94 15.58
N ILE A 387 -6.96 19.61 15.50
CA ILE A 387 -7.57 18.83 14.40
C ILE A 387 -9.10 18.74 14.52
N PHE A 388 -9.67 19.32 15.57
CA PHE A 388 -11.10 19.34 15.84
C PHE A 388 -11.66 20.75 15.75
N THR A 389 -12.94 20.86 15.39
CA THR A 389 -13.70 22.05 15.73
C THR A 389 -14.01 22.05 17.23
N PRO A 390 -14.44 23.19 17.81
CA PRO A 390 -14.90 23.24 19.20
C PRO A 390 -15.97 22.20 19.55
N ARG A 391 -16.97 22.04 18.67
CA ARG A 391 -18.07 21.08 18.83
C ARG A 391 -17.58 19.63 18.78
N GLN A 392 -16.64 19.31 17.89
CA GLN A 392 -16.06 17.97 17.82
C GLN A 392 -15.26 17.65 19.08
N LEU A 393 -14.41 18.58 19.56
CA LEU A 393 -13.58 18.40 20.74
C LEU A 393 -14.42 18.17 21.99
N VAL A 394 -15.42 19.02 22.25
CA VAL A 394 -16.38 18.85 23.36
C VAL A 394 -17.10 17.51 23.26
N THR A 395 -17.52 17.10 22.05
CA THR A 395 -18.19 15.82 21.86
C THR A 395 -17.29 14.65 22.27
N HIS A 396 -16.04 14.62 21.83
CA HIS A 396 -15.09 13.57 22.24
C HIS A 396 -14.84 13.58 23.75
N PHE A 397 -14.69 14.76 24.35
CA PHE A 397 -14.52 14.90 25.79
C PHE A 397 -15.71 14.35 26.58
N GLU A 398 -16.95 14.63 26.17
CA GLU A 398 -18.14 14.12 26.87
C GLU A 398 -18.24 12.58 26.79
N PHE A 399 -17.81 11.97 25.69
CA PHE A 399 -17.69 10.50 25.60
C PHE A 399 -16.59 9.96 26.53
N TYR A 400 -15.48 10.66 26.69
CA TYR A 400 -14.43 10.31 27.65
C TYR A 400 -14.93 10.43 29.09
N LYS A 401 -15.58 11.54 29.46
CA LYS A 401 -16.17 11.72 30.79
C LYS A 401 -17.22 10.67 31.12
N ALA A 402 -18.08 10.30 30.16
CA ALA A 402 -19.06 9.25 30.32
C ALA A 402 -18.42 7.87 30.53
N TYR A 403 -17.31 7.58 29.85
CA TYR A 403 -16.52 6.38 30.09
C TYR A 403 -15.92 6.37 31.50
N GLU A 404 -15.27 7.46 31.91
CA GLU A 404 -14.65 7.59 33.24
C GLU A 404 -15.69 7.46 34.37
N GLU A 405 -16.90 7.99 34.19
CA GLU A 405 -18.01 7.84 35.16
C GLU A 405 -18.38 6.37 35.39
N HIS A 406 -18.25 5.51 34.37
CA HIS A 406 -18.61 4.09 34.45
C HIS A 406 -17.44 3.15 34.72
N LYS A 407 -16.19 3.61 34.55
CA LYS A 407 -14.96 2.82 34.70
C LYS A 407 -14.85 2.12 36.04
N THR A 408 -15.01 2.84 37.15
CA THR A 408 -14.94 2.23 38.50
C THR A 408 -16.02 1.16 38.71
N ALA A 409 -17.23 1.38 38.20
CA ALA A 409 -18.31 0.42 38.33
C ALA A 409 -18.07 -0.86 37.51
N ILE A 410 -17.35 -0.77 36.38
CA ILE A 410 -16.89 -1.93 35.61
C ILE A 410 -15.84 -2.70 36.43
N GLN A 411 -14.81 -1.99 36.93
CA GLN A 411 -13.73 -2.60 37.72
C GLN A 411 -14.22 -3.25 39.02
N GLU A 412 -15.26 -2.72 39.66
CA GLU A 412 -15.86 -3.33 40.85
C GLU A 412 -16.74 -4.55 40.54
N LYS A 413 -17.27 -4.66 39.31
CA LYS A 413 -18.23 -5.69 38.90
C LYS A 413 -17.56 -6.94 38.33
N TYR A 414 -16.44 -6.81 37.64
CA TYR A 414 -15.71 -7.90 36.97
C TYR A 414 -14.32 -8.10 37.56
N ASP A 415 -13.70 -9.25 37.30
CA ASP A 415 -12.28 -9.43 37.60
C ASP A 415 -11.40 -8.53 36.72
N ASP A 416 -10.14 -8.33 37.12
CA ASP A 416 -9.23 -7.37 36.48
C ASP A 416 -9.06 -7.61 34.98
N GLU A 417 -8.95 -8.86 34.53
CA GLU A 417 -8.72 -9.18 33.12
C GLU A 417 -9.98 -8.92 32.28
N THR A 418 -11.14 -9.38 32.76
CA THR A 418 -12.44 -9.09 32.13
C THR A 418 -12.76 -7.59 32.10
N ALA A 419 -12.51 -6.88 33.21
CA ALA A 419 -12.72 -5.44 33.28
C ALA A 419 -11.83 -4.71 32.27
N ASN A 420 -10.54 -5.06 32.18
CA ASN A 420 -9.61 -4.48 31.22
C ASN A 420 -10.03 -4.75 29.78
N ALA A 421 -10.54 -5.94 29.46
CA ALA A 421 -11.06 -6.26 28.13
C ALA A 421 -12.28 -5.39 27.77
N ILE A 422 -13.28 -5.29 28.65
CA ILE A 422 -14.47 -4.44 28.45
C ILE A 422 -14.05 -2.98 28.23
N LEU A 423 -13.20 -2.45 29.11
CA LEU A 423 -12.70 -1.07 29.05
C LEU A 423 -11.93 -0.80 27.75
N THR A 424 -11.17 -1.78 27.27
CA THR A 424 -10.42 -1.69 26.00
C THR A 424 -11.36 -1.67 24.80
N ILE A 425 -12.33 -2.58 24.73
CA ILE A 425 -13.28 -2.65 23.60
C ILE A 425 -14.14 -1.38 23.53
N LEU A 426 -14.61 -0.86 24.67
CA LEU A 426 -15.35 0.41 24.74
C LEU A 426 -14.51 1.58 24.21
N THR A 427 -13.21 1.59 24.53
CA THR A 427 -12.27 2.61 24.03
C THR A 427 -12.03 2.49 22.53
N LEU A 428 -11.86 1.28 22.00
CA LEU A 428 -11.72 1.06 20.56
C LEU A 428 -12.95 1.55 19.79
N GLY A 429 -14.15 1.43 20.36
CA GLY A 429 -15.37 2.04 19.83
C GLY A 429 -15.27 3.57 19.71
N SER A 430 -14.81 4.25 20.77
CA SER A 430 -14.57 5.70 20.78
C SER A 430 -13.49 6.13 19.77
N SER A 431 -12.34 5.46 19.79
CA SER A 431 -11.20 5.71 18.90
C SER A 431 -11.56 5.49 17.43
N ARG A 432 -12.42 4.51 17.12
CA ARG A 432 -12.89 4.29 15.75
C ARG A 432 -13.88 5.38 15.31
N ALA A 433 -14.76 5.83 16.20
CA ALA A 433 -15.70 6.92 15.92
C ALA A 433 -14.99 8.24 15.60
N PHE A 434 -13.83 8.50 16.23
CA PHE A 434 -12.95 9.62 15.90
C PHE A 434 -12.58 9.71 14.42
N GLY A 435 -12.36 8.56 13.75
CA GLY A 435 -12.03 8.55 12.33
C GLY A 435 -13.07 9.29 11.48
N PHE A 436 -14.34 9.34 11.90
CA PHE A 436 -15.43 10.03 11.21
C PHE A 436 -15.76 11.41 11.78
N ASN A 437 -15.02 11.88 12.78
CA ASN A 437 -15.34 13.11 13.48
C ASN A 437 -14.08 13.94 13.84
N SER A 438 -13.44 14.47 12.80
CA SER A 438 -12.36 15.46 12.89
C SER A 438 -12.45 16.45 11.71
N ARG A 439 -11.75 17.58 11.77
CA ARG A 439 -11.57 18.51 10.62
C ARG A 439 -10.81 17.88 9.45
N LEU A 440 -10.21 16.73 9.68
CA LEU A 440 -9.45 15.96 8.69
C LEU A 440 -10.31 14.84 8.04
N SER A 441 -11.55 14.65 8.51
CA SER A 441 -12.53 13.72 7.95
C SER A 441 -13.30 14.40 6.81
N GLN A 442 -13.00 14.04 5.56
CA GLN A 442 -13.59 14.67 4.36
C GLN A 442 -15.11 14.48 4.31
N TRP A 443 -15.88 15.51 3.93
CA TRP A 443 -17.29 15.31 3.61
C TRP A 443 -17.46 14.48 2.33
N TYR A 444 -18.15 13.33 2.40
CA TYR A 444 -18.38 12.45 1.27
C TYR A 444 -19.76 12.67 0.66
N ASP A 445 -19.84 13.66 -0.22
CA ASP A 445 -21.05 14.10 -0.90
C ASP A 445 -21.78 13.00 -1.68
N SER A 446 -21.08 12.00 -2.22
CA SER A 446 -21.75 10.85 -2.87
C SER A 446 -22.65 10.04 -1.93
N ARG A 447 -22.45 10.15 -0.61
CA ARG A 447 -23.18 9.41 0.41
C ARG A 447 -23.88 10.27 1.47
N GLY A 448 -23.48 11.53 1.60
CA GLY A 448 -24.02 12.50 2.54
C GLY A 448 -23.62 12.24 4.00
N TYR A 449 -22.36 11.88 4.24
CA TYR A 449 -21.76 11.73 5.56
C TYR A 449 -20.22 11.83 5.48
N PRO A 450 -19.48 11.94 6.60
CA PRO A 450 -18.01 12.06 6.59
C PRO A 450 -17.30 10.74 6.21
N ASP A 451 -16.22 10.82 5.44
CA ASP A 451 -15.28 9.72 5.16
C ASP A 451 -14.27 9.57 6.31
N PRO A 452 -13.69 8.38 6.57
CA PRO A 452 -12.75 8.23 7.67
C PRO A 452 -11.42 8.95 7.38
N LEU A 453 -10.83 9.56 8.41
CA LEU A 453 -9.59 10.35 8.37
C LEU A 453 -8.49 9.73 7.50
N PHE A 454 -8.14 8.48 7.78
CA PHE A 454 -6.99 7.85 7.13
C PHE A 454 -7.34 7.08 5.85
N THR A 455 -8.34 7.47 5.06
CA THR A 455 -8.58 6.81 3.75
C THR A 455 -7.29 6.75 2.90
N ASP A 456 -6.48 7.81 2.93
CA ASP A 456 -5.23 7.94 2.17
C ASP A 456 -3.94 7.79 3.01
N ASN A 457 -4.03 7.26 4.24
CA ASN A 457 -2.90 7.11 5.19
C ASN A 457 -2.08 8.39 5.41
N ASN A 458 -2.75 9.55 5.51
CA ASN A 458 -2.14 10.85 5.81
C ASN A 458 -3.10 11.72 6.65
N TYR A 459 -2.61 12.87 7.07
CA TYR A 459 -3.33 13.94 7.78
C TYR A 459 -3.62 15.15 6.88
N ALA A 460 -3.80 14.97 5.57
CA ALA A 460 -4.01 16.12 4.68
C ALA A 460 -5.26 16.92 5.11
N MET A 461 -5.08 18.24 5.24
CA MET A 461 -6.16 19.17 5.59
C MET A 461 -7.32 19.08 4.59
N LYS A 462 -8.55 19.02 5.10
CA LYS A 462 -9.76 18.94 4.26
C LYS A 462 -10.50 20.26 4.29
N LYS A 463 -10.53 20.97 3.16
CA LYS A 463 -11.27 22.24 3.03
C LYS A 463 -12.80 22.07 3.17
N MET A 464 -13.29 20.88 2.86
CA MET A 464 -14.67 20.45 3.08
C MET A 464 -14.67 19.22 3.99
N PHE A 465 -14.90 19.42 5.28
CA PHE A 465 -14.85 18.36 6.28
C PHE A 465 -16.24 18.08 6.85
N GLY A 466 -16.38 16.95 7.52
CA GLY A 466 -17.62 16.54 8.14
C GLY A 466 -17.53 16.51 9.66
N GLU A 467 -18.54 17.07 10.33
CA GLU A 467 -18.71 16.89 11.78
C GLU A 467 -19.80 15.86 12.03
N ASN A 468 -19.43 14.69 12.55
CA ASN A 468 -20.41 13.66 12.84
C ASN A 468 -20.97 13.83 14.26
N ASN A 469 -22.28 13.69 14.42
CA ASN A 469 -22.84 13.56 15.76
C ASN A 469 -22.55 12.15 16.29
N LEU A 470 -21.63 12.02 17.25
CA LEU A 470 -21.25 10.70 17.78
C LEU A 470 -22.39 10.00 18.52
N ALA A 471 -23.41 10.73 18.98
CA ALA A 471 -24.60 10.15 19.59
C ALA A 471 -25.64 9.66 18.56
N ALA A 472 -25.42 9.93 17.27
CA ALA A 472 -26.29 9.48 16.19
C ALA A 472 -26.02 8.01 15.81
N PRO A 473 -27.03 7.28 15.28
CA PRO A 473 -26.86 5.86 14.94
C PRO A 473 -25.82 5.59 13.86
N ARG A 474 -25.72 6.48 12.86
CA ARG A 474 -24.85 6.28 11.69
C ARG A 474 -23.50 6.97 11.90
N ARG A 475 -22.41 6.24 11.69
CA ARG A 475 -21.01 6.67 11.90
C ARG A 475 -20.71 7.20 13.32
N GLY A 476 -21.65 7.08 14.25
CA GLY A 476 -21.48 7.46 15.65
C GLY A 476 -20.82 6.37 16.48
N TYR A 477 -20.79 6.59 17.78
CA TYR A 477 -20.16 5.71 18.77
C TYR A 477 -20.75 4.30 18.74
N LYS A 478 -22.09 4.18 18.77
CA LYS A 478 -22.78 2.87 18.80
C LYS A 478 -22.37 1.96 17.64
N GLN A 479 -22.50 2.45 16.40
CA GLN A 479 -22.11 1.68 15.22
C GLN A 479 -20.60 1.37 15.21
N SER A 480 -19.78 2.29 15.71
CA SER A 480 -18.33 2.07 15.79
C SER A 480 -18.00 0.97 16.80
N LEU A 481 -18.66 0.97 17.95
CA LEU A 481 -18.54 -0.05 18.98
C LEU A 481 -19.07 -1.41 18.52
N GLU A 482 -20.27 -1.44 17.92
CA GLU A 482 -20.85 -2.66 17.31
C GLU A 482 -19.88 -3.29 16.32
N HIS A 483 -19.21 -2.50 15.47
CA HIS A 483 -18.22 -3.04 14.54
C HIS A 483 -17.02 -3.69 15.25
N VAL A 484 -16.52 -3.07 16.33
CA VAL A 484 -15.42 -3.65 17.12
C VAL A 484 -15.89 -4.92 17.82
N LEU A 485 -17.09 -4.88 18.41
CA LEU A 485 -17.68 -5.99 19.12
C LEU A 485 -17.96 -7.17 18.20
N ASP A 486 -18.57 -6.97 17.03
CA ASP A 486 -18.78 -8.01 16.02
C ASP A 486 -17.46 -8.70 15.66
N SER A 487 -16.39 -7.92 15.52
CA SER A 487 -15.06 -8.45 15.22
C SER A 487 -14.46 -9.22 16.39
N TYR A 488 -14.62 -8.72 17.62
CA TYR A 488 -14.19 -9.41 18.83
C TYR A 488 -14.95 -10.74 19.01
N GLU A 489 -16.27 -10.72 18.88
CA GLU A 489 -17.11 -11.92 19.00
C GLU A 489 -16.75 -12.95 17.93
N GLU A 490 -16.49 -12.53 16.68
CA GLU A 490 -16.00 -13.43 15.64
C GLU A 490 -14.69 -14.12 16.05
N LEU A 491 -13.73 -13.38 16.64
CA LEU A 491 -12.48 -13.95 17.14
C LEU A 491 -12.71 -15.00 18.24
N THR A 492 -13.68 -14.79 19.13
CA THR A 492 -14.02 -15.76 20.21
C THR A 492 -14.62 -17.06 19.68
N THR A 493 -15.09 -17.09 18.42
CA THR A 493 -15.64 -18.31 17.82
C THR A 493 -14.57 -19.27 17.30
N HIS A 494 -13.33 -18.82 17.18
CA HIS A 494 -12.22 -19.64 16.74
C HIS A 494 -11.65 -20.48 17.89
N ASP A 495 -11.33 -21.74 17.59
CA ASP A 495 -10.52 -22.56 18.48
C ASP A 495 -9.05 -22.11 18.36
N VAL A 496 -8.47 -21.68 19.48
CA VAL A 496 -7.12 -21.13 19.57
C VAL A 496 -6.37 -21.88 20.67
N PRO A 497 -5.78 -23.05 20.35
CA PRO A 497 -5.18 -23.94 21.35
C PRO A 497 -3.76 -23.52 21.78
N GLY A 498 -3.10 -22.61 21.07
CA GLY A 498 -1.75 -22.15 21.37
C GLY A 498 -1.72 -21.00 22.38
N ASP A 499 -0.68 -20.99 23.22
CA ASP A 499 -0.41 -19.90 24.16
C ASP A 499 0.39 -18.77 23.49
N VAL A 500 0.31 -17.57 24.08
CA VAL A 500 1.03 -16.38 23.57
C VAL A 500 1.74 -15.61 24.67
N GLU A 501 2.97 -15.19 24.39
CA GLU A 501 3.66 -14.13 25.11
C GLU A 501 3.61 -12.82 24.31
N LEU A 502 3.12 -11.75 24.94
CA LEU A 502 3.02 -10.43 24.31
C LEU A 502 4.11 -9.51 24.85
N LEU A 503 4.91 -8.97 23.94
CA LEU A 503 5.96 -8.00 24.23
C LEU A 503 5.64 -6.66 23.57
N SER A 504 6.00 -5.56 24.22
CA SER A 504 5.95 -4.22 23.63
C SER A 504 7.26 -3.49 23.83
N GLN A 505 8.20 -3.74 22.93
CA GLN A 505 9.54 -3.17 22.97
C GLN A 505 10.15 -3.07 21.57
N ASP A 506 11.33 -2.46 21.50
CA ASP A 506 12.15 -2.44 20.29
C ASP A 506 12.56 -3.86 19.89
N ALA A 507 12.29 -4.23 18.63
CA ALA A 507 12.68 -5.54 18.09
C ALA A 507 14.21 -5.74 18.05
N ALA A 508 14.99 -4.66 18.19
CA ALA A 508 16.44 -4.74 18.31
C ALA A 508 16.95 -5.08 19.73
N THR A 509 16.06 -5.32 20.71
CA THR A 509 16.41 -5.66 22.10
C THR A 509 15.60 -6.84 22.66
N LEU A 510 15.17 -7.77 21.80
CA LEU A 510 14.32 -8.92 22.17
C LEU A 510 14.97 -9.91 23.14
N SER A 511 16.29 -10.10 23.07
CA SER A 511 17.06 -11.02 23.89
C SER A 511 17.05 -10.66 25.38
N ASP A 512 16.76 -9.40 25.71
CA ASP A 512 16.56 -8.96 27.09
C ASP A 512 15.32 -9.61 27.74
N SER A 513 14.32 -9.96 26.93
CA SER A 513 13.04 -10.54 27.39
C SER A 513 12.92 -12.03 27.09
N ILE A 514 13.31 -12.47 25.88
CA ILE A 514 13.13 -13.85 25.41
C ILE A 514 14.26 -14.77 25.88
N GLY A 515 15.49 -14.26 26.00
CA GLY A 515 16.69 -15.10 26.16
C GLY A 515 17.28 -15.56 24.82
N ALA A 516 18.48 -16.14 24.88
CA ALA A 516 19.20 -16.63 23.69
C ALA A 516 18.81 -18.08 23.38
N GLU A 517 18.67 -18.42 22.10
CA GLU A 517 18.35 -19.79 21.64
C GLU A 517 17.02 -20.34 22.21
N GLU A 518 15.97 -19.52 22.24
CA GLU A 518 14.62 -19.88 22.73
C GLU A 518 13.55 -19.83 21.61
N VAL A 519 13.94 -19.38 20.40
CA VAL A 519 13.05 -19.25 19.24
C VAL A 519 13.46 -20.21 18.12
N ASP A 520 12.50 -20.97 17.61
CA ASP A 520 12.73 -21.92 16.52
C ASP A 520 12.43 -21.32 15.15
N ILE A 521 11.32 -20.58 15.07
CA ILE A 521 10.81 -20.01 13.82
C ILE A 521 10.55 -18.52 14.04
N ALA A 522 11.13 -17.67 13.20
CA ALA A 522 10.82 -16.24 13.17
C ALA A 522 10.09 -15.90 11.88
N VAL A 523 8.88 -15.37 11.96
CA VAL A 523 8.14 -14.87 10.80
C VAL A 523 8.07 -13.34 10.90
N VAL A 524 8.74 -12.65 9.99
CA VAL A 524 9.00 -11.21 10.10
C VAL A 524 8.28 -10.46 8.99
N ASP A 525 7.39 -9.54 9.35
CA ASP A 525 6.77 -8.57 8.42
C ASP A 525 7.26 -7.14 8.78
N PRO A 526 8.49 -6.77 8.36
CA PRO A 526 9.11 -5.54 8.83
C PRO A 526 8.52 -4.30 8.13
N PRO A 527 8.62 -3.11 8.75
CA PRO A 527 8.28 -1.86 8.07
C PRO A 527 9.15 -1.63 6.82
N TYR A 528 8.57 -0.98 5.81
CA TYR A 528 9.26 -0.73 4.53
C TYR A 528 9.72 0.71 4.39
N TYR A 529 11.02 0.95 4.54
CA TYR A 529 11.68 2.22 4.24
C TYR A 529 10.83 3.43 4.63
N SER A 530 10.42 4.23 3.64
CA SER A 530 9.64 5.44 3.83
C SER A 530 8.18 5.30 3.39
N SER A 531 7.70 4.06 3.17
CA SER A 531 6.36 3.80 2.63
C SER A 531 5.26 4.26 3.58
N ILE A 532 5.43 3.98 4.88
CA ILE A 532 4.49 4.35 5.93
C ILE A 532 5.32 4.78 7.15
N MET A 533 4.96 5.92 7.75
CA MET A 533 5.52 6.37 9.04
C MET A 533 4.53 5.98 10.13
N TYR A 534 4.61 4.76 10.68
CA TYR A 534 3.57 4.22 11.56
C TYR A 534 3.50 5.01 12.86
N ALA A 535 4.64 5.36 13.46
CA ALA A 535 4.65 6.15 14.69
C ALA A 535 3.94 7.49 14.50
N GLU A 536 4.29 8.25 13.45
CA GLU A 536 3.67 9.55 13.14
C GLU A 536 2.16 9.45 12.87
N LEU A 537 1.70 8.43 12.12
CA LEU A 537 0.28 8.24 11.82
C LEU A 537 -0.52 7.68 12.99
N SER A 538 0.13 6.97 13.91
CA SER A 538 -0.51 6.41 15.10
C SER A 538 -0.77 7.46 16.18
N GLU A 539 -0.06 8.60 16.17
CA GLU A 539 -0.13 9.60 17.23
C GLU A 539 -1.54 10.13 17.48
N GLY A 540 -2.29 10.39 16.41
CA GLY A 540 -3.68 10.84 16.56
C GLY A 540 -4.57 9.82 17.27
N TYR A 541 -4.34 8.52 17.03
CA TYR A 541 -5.03 7.47 17.80
C TYR A 541 -4.46 7.33 19.21
N TYR A 542 -3.14 7.47 19.38
CA TYR A 542 -2.48 7.37 20.69
C TYR A 542 -3.00 8.41 21.66
N VAL A 543 -3.04 9.67 21.25
CA VAL A 543 -3.49 10.79 22.08
C VAL A 543 -4.96 10.65 22.46
N ILE A 544 -5.79 10.04 21.61
CA ILE A 544 -7.20 9.78 21.90
C ILE A 544 -7.40 8.58 22.84
N GLN A 545 -6.61 7.52 22.68
CA GLN A 545 -6.74 6.32 23.51
C GLN A 545 -6.09 6.49 24.89
N LYS A 546 -5.05 7.33 24.99
CA LYS A 546 -4.28 7.51 26.22
C LYS A 546 -5.15 7.88 27.44
N PRO A 547 -6.03 8.91 27.41
CA PRO A 547 -6.86 9.24 28.56
C PRO A 547 -7.75 8.08 29.04
N TYR A 548 -8.18 7.22 28.12
CA TYR A 548 -9.02 6.06 28.45
C TYR A 548 -8.20 4.91 29.06
N LEU A 549 -7.03 4.63 28.48
CA LEU A 549 -6.29 3.38 28.70
C LEU A 549 -5.02 3.52 29.52
N GLU A 550 -4.59 4.72 29.93
CA GLU A 550 -3.36 4.86 30.72
C GLU A 550 -3.38 4.15 32.07
N ASP A 551 -4.56 3.94 32.65
CA ASP A 551 -4.73 3.11 33.86
C ASP A 551 -4.84 1.61 33.56
N VAL A 552 -5.22 1.25 32.33
CA VAL A 552 -5.42 -0.15 31.89
C VAL A 552 -4.12 -0.76 31.38
N PHE A 553 -3.36 0.01 30.59
CA PHE A 553 -2.06 -0.35 30.01
C PHE A 553 -1.03 0.75 30.30
N PRO A 554 -0.63 0.93 31.57
CA PRO A 554 0.31 1.98 31.96
C PRO A 554 1.66 1.86 31.25
N GLU A 555 2.09 0.65 30.91
CA GLU A 555 3.31 0.38 30.14
C GLU A 555 3.25 0.90 28.70
N LEU A 556 2.07 0.86 28.06
CA LEU A 556 1.88 1.32 26.68
C LEU A 556 1.65 2.85 26.60
N PHE A 557 1.04 3.43 27.64
CA PHE A 557 0.61 4.83 27.67
C PHE A 557 1.36 5.72 28.69
N ASN A 558 2.58 5.33 29.10
CA ASN A 558 3.42 6.09 30.05
C ASN A 558 4.07 7.36 29.49
N THR A 559 3.99 7.61 28.18
CA THR A 559 4.61 8.77 27.50
C THR A 559 3.56 9.70 26.93
N ARG A 560 3.96 10.89 26.45
CA ARG A 560 3.04 11.85 25.82
C ARG A 560 2.68 11.49 24.38
N LEU A 561 3.61 10.86 23.66
CA LEU A 561 3.48 10.47 22.26
C LEU A 561 4.18 9.12 22.07
N PRO A 562 3.75 8.30 21.10
CA PRO A 562 4.36 7.01 20.84
C PRO A 562 5.84 7.17 20.42
N ASN A 563 6.59 6.09 20.57
CA ASN A 563 8.01 6.06 20.24
C ASN A 563 8.22 6.21 18.72
N ARG A 564 8.69 7.39 18.30
CA ARG A 564 9.11 7.66 16.91
C ARG A 564 10.55 7.28 16.63
N ASP A 565 11.37 7.13 17.67
CA ASP A 565 12.82 7.06 17.52
C ASP A 565 13.25 5.61 17.24
N ASP A 566 12.65 4.64 17.90
CA ASP A 566 13.05 3.24 17.74
C ASP A 566 12.35 2.51 16.59
N GLU A 567 11.49 3.19 15.83
CA GLU A 567 10.81 2.61 14.66
C GLU A 567 11.80 2.32 13.52
N ALA A 568 11.68 1.14 12.90
CA ALA A 568 12.49 0.73 11.75
C ALA A 568 11.99 1.32 10.43
N VAL A 569 12.00 2.66 10.29
CA VAL A 569 11.58 3.37 9.06
C VAL A 569 12.62 4.38 8.59
N ALA A 570 12.74 4.53 7.27
CA ALA A 570 13.57 5.54 6.63
C ALA A 570 12.85 6.89 6.63
N ASN A 571 12.85 7.58 7.77
CA ASN A 571 12.20 8.88 7.93
C ASN A 571 13.19 10.06 7.76
N PRO A 572 13.13 10.83 6.65
CA PRO A 572 14.03 11.97 6.43
C PRO A 572 13.86 13.09 7.46
N SER A 573 12.67 13.21 8.06
CA SER A 573 12.36 14.27 9.04
C SER A 573 13.17 14.14 10.32
N ARG A 574 13.68 12.93 10.64
CA ARG A 574 14.61 12.69 11.77
C ARG A 574 15.91 13.48 11.65
N PHE A 575 16.31 13.81 10.41
CA PHE A 575 17.57 14.49 10.11
C PHE A 575 17.36 15.96 9.76
N ASN A 576 16.22 16.55 10.16
CA ASN A 576 15.89 17.93 9.81
C ASN A 576 16.85 18.97 10.39
N ASP A 577 17.36 18.72 11.60
CA ASP A 577 18.24 19.62 12.34
C ASP A 577 19.72 19.50 11.93
N ILE A 578 20.07 18.55 11.05
CA ILE A 578 21.45 18.36 10.62
C ILE A 578 21.72 19.12 9.33
N THR A 579 22.59 20.13 9.41
CA THR A 579 22.90 21.08 8.33
C THR A 579 24.13 20.70 7.49
N ASP A 580 24.55 19.44 7.53
CA ASP A 580 25.81 19.02 6.92
C ASP A 580 25.64 18.82 5.40
N ASP A 581 26.50 19.45 4.60
CA ASP A 581 26.38 19.53 3.13
C ASP A 581 26.83 18.25 2.40
N GLU A 582 27.47 17.29 3.08
CA GLU A 582 28.07 16.12 2.43
C GLU A 582 27.09 14.96 2.16
N THR A 583 26.02 14.83 2.94
CA THR A 583 25.05 13.71 2.83
C THR A 583 23.61 14.20 2.90
N SER A 584 22.79 13.82 1.92
CA SER A 584 21.37 14.23 1.90
C SER A 584 20.57 13.62 3.06
N LYS A 585 19.52 14.32 3.53
CA LYS A 585 18.60 13.81 4.56
C LYS A 585 18.01 12.43 4.20
N LYS A 586 17.69 12.22 2.92
CA LYS A 586 17.18 10.94 2.40
C LYS A 586 18.22 9.83 2.57
N GLN A 587 19.48 10.11 2.26
CA GLN A 587 20.55 9.11 2.38
C GLN A 587 20.76 8.70 3.83
N ARG A 588 20.77 9.65 4.77
CA ARG A 588 20.91 9.34 6.20
C ARG A 588 19.73 8.55 6.75
N ALA A 589 18.52 8.84 6.29
CA ALA A 589 17.33 8.07 6.64
C ALA A 589 17.40 6.62 6.14
N ASN A 590 17.92 6.42 4.93
CA ASN A 590 18.17 5.08 4.43
C ASN A 590 19.22 4.37 5.29
N GLU A 591 20.38 5.00 5.54
CA GLU A 591 21.47 4.45 6.38
C GLU A 591 20.98 4.06 7.78
N TYR A 592 20.13 4.88 8.41
CA TYR A 592 19.50 4.57 9.69
C TYR A 592 18.60 3.34 9.61
N TYR A 593 17.76 3.26 8.58
CA TYR A 593 16.90 2.10 8.33
C TYR A 593 17.73 0.82 8.15
N GLU A 594 18.83 0.87 7.38
CA GLU A 594 19.70 -0.31 7.18
C GLU A 594 20.30 -0.78 8.52
N GLN A 595 20.83 0.16 9.31
CA GLN A 595 21.41 -0.13 10.62
C GLN A 595 20.37 -0.72 11.58
N LYS A 596 19.14 -0.18 11.55
CA LYS A 596 18.05 -0.67 12.41
C LYS A 596 17.61 -2.07 12.00
N MET A 597 17.44 -2.33 10.71
CA MET A 597 17.11 -3.68 10.21
C MET A 597 18.23 -4.68 10.53
N GLN A 598 19.50 -4.30 10.37
CA GLN A 598 20.63 -5.13 10.77
C GLN A 598 20.61 -5.43 12.28
N ALA A 599 20.28 -4.45 13.13
CA ALA A 599 20.18 -4.65 14.57
C ALA A 599 19.04 -5.63 14.93
N ILE A 600 17.87 -5.48 14.31
CA ILE A 600 16.74 -6.42 14.47
C ILE A 600 17.15 -7.84 14.04
N PHE A 601 17.77 -8.00 12.87
CA PHE A 601 18.22 -9.32 12.44
C PHE A 601 19.32 -9.89 13.35
N SER A 602 20.25 -9.08 13.83
CA SER A 602 21.28 -9.53 14.77
C SER A 602 20.66 -10.02 16.09
N GLU A 603 19.57 -9.38 16.50
CA GLU A 603 18.83 -9.78 17.68
C GLU A 603 18.05 -11.07 17.46
N LEU A 604 17.40 -11.22 16.30
CA LEU A 604 16.80 -12.48 15.86
C LEU A 604 17.84 -13.60 15.80
N ASN A 605 19.05 -13.32 15.32
CA ASN A 605 20.14 -14.28 15.36
C ASN A 605 20.48 -14.69 16.80
N THR A 606 20.39 -13.80 17.78
CA THR A 606 20.69 -14.13 19.18
C THR A 606 19.59 -14.99 19.81
N VAL A 607 18.32 -14.63 19.62
CA VAL A 607 17.19 -15.35 20.25
C VAL A 607 16.87 -16.68 19.56
N MET A 608 17.22 -16.85 18.29
CA MET A 608 16.90 -18.07 17.54
C MET A 608 17.83 -19.24 17.88
N ASN A 609 17.38 -20.48 17.66
CA ASN A 609 18.22 -21.68 17.68
C ASN A 609 19.20 -21.74 16.49
N SER A 610 20.26 -22.57 16.60
CA SER A 610 21.29 -22.73 15.55
C SER A 610 20.70 -23.13 14.20
N ASP A 611 19.72 -24.03 14.22
CA ASP A 611 19.01 -24.53 13.04
C ASP A 611 17.63 -23.87 12.86
N GLY A 612 17.38 -22.75 13.53
CA GLY A 612 16.13 -22.01 13.41
C GLY A 612 15.91 -21.45 12.00
N VAL A 613 14.64 -21.22 11.66
CA VAL A 613 14.20 -20.76 10.33
C VAL A 613 13.58 -19.37 10.45
N MET A 614 14.10 -18.42 9.67
CA MET A 614 13.53 -17.08 9.58
C MET A 614 12.86 -16.90 8.22
N THR A 615 11.60 -16.51 8.20
CA THR A 615 10.84 -16.15 6.99
C THR A 615 10.50 -14.67 7.03
N VAL A 616 11.11 -13.88 6.14
CA VAL A 616 10.90 -12.43 6.04
C VAL A 616 9.97 -12.12 4.86
N MET A 617 8.86 -11.44 5.13
CA MET A 617 7.94 -10.93 4.11
C MET A 617 8.42 -9.58 3.58
N PHE A 618 8.89 -9.54 2.33
CA PHE A 618 9.47 -8.34 1.75
C PHE A 618 8.95 -8.00 0.36
N THR A 619 8.55 -6.75 0.14
CA THR A 619 8.10 -6.23 -1.17
C THR A 619 8.87 -4.97 -1.55
N HIS A 620 9.73 -5.03 -2.57
CA HIS A 620 10.27 -3.81 -3.17
C HIS A 620 10.65 -4.01 -4.64
N ARG A 621 10.38 -2.99 -5.49
CA ARG A 621 10.80 -3.00 -6.91
C ARG A 621 12.25 -2.53 -7.10
N GLU A 622 12.70 -1.61 -6.26
CA GLU A 622 14.06 -1.07 -6.38
C GLU A 622 15.11 -2.06 -5.85
N MET A 623 16.13 -2.35 -6.65
CA MET A 623 17.27 -3.20 -6.27
C MET A 623 18.02 -2.68 -5.04
N ASP A 624 17.99 -1.36 -4.79
CA ASP A 624 18.70 -0.78 -3.66
C ASP A 624 18.11 -1.29 -2.34
N ALA A 625 16.79 -1.45 -2.27
CA ALA A 625 16.14 -2.03 -1.09
C ALA A 625 16.51 -3.50 -0.86
N TRP A 626 16.66 -4.26 -1.95
CA TRP A 626 17.12 -5.65 -1.93
C TRP A 626 18.59 -5.77 -1.51
N ASP A 627 19.45 -4.87 -2.00
CA ASP A 627 20.86 -4.79 -1.64
C ASP A 627 21.02 -4.59 -0.14
N THR A 628 20.29 -3.64 0.42
CA THR A 628 20.27 -3.33 1.84
C THR A 628 19.77 -4.49 2.69
N LEU A 629 18.59 -5.05 2.38
CA LEU A 629 18.01 -6.14 3.16
C LEU A 629 18.92 -7.36 3.16
N THR A 630 19.43 -7.76 1.99
CA THR A 630 20.34 -8.90 1.85
C THR A 630 21.65 -8.64 2.61
N SER A 631 22.19 -7.41 2.53
CA SER A 631 23.41 -7.05 3.28
C SER A 631 23.16 -7.13 4.78
N ALA A 632 22.03 -6.61 5.28
CA ALA A 632 21.66 -6.67 6.69
C ALA A 632 21.53 -8.12 7.19
N LEU A 633 20.95 -9.02 6.39
CA LEU A 633 20.87 -10.45 6.70
C LEU A 633 22.26 -11.11 6.79
N ILE A 634 23.12 -10.86 5.79
CA ILE A 634 24.49 -11.39 5.74
C ILE A 634 25.28 -10.91 6.97
N ASP A 635 25.23 -9.60 7.25
CA ASP A 635 25.97 -8.98 8.34
C ASP A 635 25.46 -9.45 9.72
N ALA A 636 24.17 -9.79 9.82
CA ALA A 636 23.56 -10.41 11.01
C ALA A 636 23.84 -11.92 11.13
N GLY A 637 24.57 -12.52 10.18
CA GLY A 637 24.95 -13.94 10.23
C GLY A 637 23.92 -14.91 9.65
N PHE A 638 23.07 -14.45 8.74
CA PHE A 638 22.11 -15.29 8.00
C PHE A 638 22.53 -15.52 6.55
N ALA A 639 22.17 -16.68 6.01
CA ALA A 639 22.17 -16.96 4.58
C ALA A 639 20.74 -17.23 4.13
N ILE A 640 20.40 -16.73 2.94
CA ILE A 640 19.10 -17.00 2.32
C ILE A 640 19.12 -18.46 1.87
N SER A 641 18.11 -19.25 2.22
CA SER A 641 17.97 -20.66 1.83
C SER A 641 16.94 -20.87 0.72
N ALA A 642 15.87 -20.08 0.71
CA ALA A 642 14.82 -20.14 -0.31
C ALA A 642 14.08 -18.81 -0.43
N THR A 643 13.30 -18.67 -1.50
CA THR A 643 12.59 -17.43 -1.83
C THR A 643 11.32 -17.74 -2.61
N HIS A 644 10.19 -17.13 -2.23
CA HIS A 644 8.91 -17.41 -2.89
C HIS A 644 8.17 -16.11 -3.22
N PRO A 645 7.87 -15.82 -4.50
CA PRO A 645 6.97 -14.73 -4.85
C PRO A 645 5.51 -15.10 -4.49
N ILE A 646 4.79 -14.17 -3.86
CA ILE A 646 3.40 -14.32 -3.43
C ILE A 646 2.65 -13.01 -3.69
N LYS A 647 1.51 -13.09 -4.37
CA LYS A 647 0.60 -11.94 -4.56
C LYS A 647 -0.17 -11.67 -3.27
N THR A 648 0.28 -10.69 -2.48
CA THR A 648 -0.35 -10.33 -1.19
C THR A 648 -1.19 -9.06 -1.24
N GLU A 649 -1.13 -8.30 -2.35
CA GLU A 649 -1.89 -7.06 -2.55
C GLU A 649 -3.13 -7.27 -3.45
N LYS A 650 -4.08 -6.35 -3.34
CA LYS A 650 -5.31 -6.39 -4.12
C LYS A 650 -5.00 -5.92 -5.55
N THR A 651 -5.22 -6.77 -6.54
CA THR A 651 -5.23 -6.34 -7.96
C THR A 651 -6.32 -5.28 -8.10
N ASP A 652 -5.92 -4.01 -8.15
CA ASP A 652 -6.88 -2.95 -8.31
C ASP A 652 -7.63 -3.15 -9.63
N ARG A 653 -8.95 -3.00 -9.58
CA ARG A 653 -9.82 -3.13 -10.75
C ARG A 653 -9.27 -2.25 -11.85
N VAL A 654 -8.98 -2.87 -12.99
CA VAL A 654 -8.68 -2.24 -14.27
C VAL A 654 -9.62 -1.05 -14.50
N GLY A 655 -9.11 0.16 -14.30
CA GLY A 655 -9.85 1.41 -14.48
C GLY A 655 -9.89 2.30 -13.25
N LEU A 656 -8.74 2.79 -12.79
CA LEU A 656 -8.54 4.14 -12.23
C LEU A 656 -7.02 4.43 -12.23
N GLN A 657 -6.65 5.55 -12.82
CA GLN A 657 -5.27 5.95 -13.10
C GLN A 657 -4.43 6.12 -11.82
N GLY A 658 -3.20 5.63 -11.85
CA GLY A 658 -2.05 6.47 -11.43
C GLY A 658 -1.20 6.02 -10.24
N LYS A 659 -1.43 4.88 -9.60
CA LYS A 659 -0.48 4.32 -8.62
C LYS A 659 -0.47 2.79 -8.68
N SER A 660 0.47 2.19 -9.41
CA SER A 660 0.71 0.76 -9.28
C SER A 660 1.59 0.52 -8.05
N SER A 661 0.96 0.17 -6.93
CA SER A 661 1.68 -0.52 -5.85
C SER A 661 2.20 -1.86 -6.39
N ALA A 662 3.22 -2.43 -5.75
CA ALA A 662 3.80 -3.68 -6.22
C ALA A 662 2.84 -4.85 -5.95
N ASP A 663 2.36 -5.51 -7.02
CA ASP A 663 1.35 -6.57 -6.96
C ASP A 663 1.83 -7.87 -6.25
N SER A 664 3.11 -7.98 -5.88
CA SER A 664 3.73 -9.19 -5.31
C SER A 664 4.66 -8.92 -4.11
N SER A 665 4.52 -9.68 -3.03
CA SER A 665 5.52 -9.84 -1.96
C SER A 665 6.42 -11.03 -2.22
N ILE A 666 7.63 -11.03 -1.67
CA ILE A 666 8.49 -12.21 -1.61
C ILE A 666 8.62 -12.64 -0.16
N LEU A 667 8.49 -13.95 0.07
CA LEU A 667 8.98 -14.59 1.28
C LEU A 667 10.46 -14.93 1.10
N LEU A 668 11.33 -14.38 1.93
CA LEU A 668 12.74 -14.73 2.00
C LEU A 668 12.96 -15.65 3.20
N VAL A 669 13.36 -16.87 2.92
CA VAL A 669 13.71 -17.84 3.95
C VAL A 669 15.21 -17.74 4.21
N ALA A 670 15.59 -17.63 5.47
CA ALA A 670 16.97 -17.49 5.89
C ALA A 670 17.27 -18.41 7.08
N ARG A 671 18.50 -18.93 7.12
CA ARG A 671 19.04 -19.75 8.21
C ARG A 671 20.34 -19.14 8.71
N LYS A 672 20.68 -19.44 9.96
CA LYS A 672 21.97 -19.03 10.52
C LYS A 672 23.12 -19.69 9.79
N VAL A 673 24.24 -18.98 9.67
CA VAL A 673 25.48 -19.51 9.11
C VAL A 673 26.43 -19.87 10.25
N GLU A 674 26.72 -21.17 10.41
CA GLU A 674 27.74 -21.61 11.37
C GLU A 674 29.15 -21.28 10.86
N GLY A 675 29.77 -20.27 11.46
CA GLY A 675 31.11 -19.82 11.13
C GLY A 675 31.17 -19.12 9.78
N MET A 676 31.37 -17.79 9.80
CA MET A 676 31.59 -17.02 8.57
C MET A 676 32.65 -17.70 7.70
N ASN A 677 32.33 -17.93 6.43
CA ASN A 677 33.26 -18.53 5.49
C ASN A 677 34.53 -17.67 5.44
N THR A 678 35.64 -18.20 5.96
CA THR A 678 36.91 -17.46 6.02
C THR A 678 37.58 -17.36 4.64
N GLN A 679 37.08 -18.12 3.66
CA GLN A 679 37.57 -18.11 2.29
C GLN A 679 36.74 -17.15 1.44
N THR A 680 37.41 -16.17 0.83
CA THR A 680 36.79 -15.25 -0.11
C THR A 680 36.58 -15.92 -1.47
N THR A 681 35.38 -15.84 -2.01
CA THR A 681 35.05 -16.32 -3.36
C THR A 681 35.25 -15.21 -4.39
N LEU A 682 35.81 -15.53 -5.56
CA LEU A 682 35.95 -14.55 -6.65
C LEU A 682 34.63 -14.39 -7.39
N TRP A 683 34.24 -13.15 -7.68
CA TRP A 683 33.03 -12.83 -8.44
C TRP A 683 32.93 -13.61 -9.77
N GLU A 684 34.05 -13.74 -10.49
CA GLU A 684 34.10 -14.44 -11.77
C GLU A 684 33.79 -15.94 -11.66
N THR A 685 33.91 -16.53 -10.47
CA THR A 685 33.58 -17.94 -10.24
C THR A 685 32.08 -18.17 -10.11
N ILE A 686 31.30 -17.14 -9.73
CA ILE A 686 29.86 -17.27 -9.49
C ILE A 686 29.00 -16.51 -10.50
N ALA A 687 29.59 -15.58 -11.27
CA ALA A 687 28.82 -14.73 -12.19
C ALA A 687 28.10 -15.56 -13.26
N ASP A 688 28.77 -16.56 -13.82
CA ASP A 688 28.18 -17.46 -14.81
C ASP A 688 27.08 -18.33 -14.17
N ASP A 689 27.34 -18.88 -12.97
CA ASP A 689 26.35 -19.64 -12.18
C ASP A 689 25.08 -18.80 -11.91
N ILE A 690 25.23 -17.52 -11.54
CA ILE A 690 24.10 -16.61 -11.30
C ILE A 690 23.26 -16.44 -12.58
N GLN A 691 23.90 -16.24 -13.72
CA GLN A 691 23.19 -16.11 -14.99
C GLN A 691 22.46 -17.40 -15.35
N GLU A 692 23.09 -18.57 -15.18
CA GLU A 692 22.48 -19.86 -15.45
C GLU A 692 21.28 -20.13 -14.54
N ILE A 693 21.40 -19.85 -13.24
CA ILE A 693 20.32 -20.00 -12.25
C ILE A 693 19.14 -19.08 -12.60
N ALA A 694 19.39 -17.80 -12.89
CA ALA A 694 18.33 -16.86 -13.23
C ALA A 694 17.60 -17.24 -14.54
N LYS A 695 18.33 -17.77 -15.54
CA LYS A 695 17.72 -18.29 -16.78
C LYS A 695 16.86 -19.51 -16.50
N ALA A 696 17.40 -20.50 -15.78
CA ALA A 696 16.70 -21.73 -15.47
C ALA A 696 15.39 -21.47 -14.71
N GLU A 697 15.44 -20.59 -13.70
CA GLU A 697 14.26 -20.17 -12.94
C GLU A 697 13.22 -19.50 -13.84
N THR A 698 13.65 -18.55 -14.69
CA THR A 698 12.74 -17.87 -15.62
C THR A 698 12.09 -18.86 -16.58
N GLU A 699 12.85 -19.79 -17.15
CA GLU A 699 12.30 -20.82 -18.03
C GLU A 699 11.35 -21.78 -17.32
N GLU A 700 11.63 -22.14 -16.06
CA GLU A 700 10.74 -22.98 -15.26
C GLU A 700 9.40 -22.29 -15.00
N ILE A 701 9.44 -21.00 -14.63
CA ILE A 701 8.25 -20.16 -14.47
C ILE A 701 7.44 -20.13 -15.76
N LEU A 702 8.07 -19.88 -16.91
CA LEU A 702 7.40 -19.88 -18.21
C LEU A 702 6.77 -21.24 -18.55
N LYS A 703 7.45 -22.35 -18.24
CA LYS A 703 6.96 -23.72 -18.48
C LYS A 703 5.84 -24.13 -17.53
N SER A 704 5.83 -23.58 -16.31
CA SER A 704 4.84 -23.93 -15.28
C SER A 704 3.42 -23.43 -15.57
N GLY A 705 3.28 -22.47 -16.51
CA GLY A 705 2.02 -21.79 -16.76
C GLY A 705 1.59 -20.86 -15.62
N TYR A 706 2.48 -20.60 -14.63
CA TYR A 706 2.21 -19.68 -13.54
C TYR A 706 2.06 -18.26 -14.07
N ASN A 707 0.87 -17.67 -13.88
CA ASN A 707 0.56 -16.35 -14.40
C ASN A 707 1.20 -15.23 -13.56
N ILE A 708 2.44 -14.91 -13.90
CA ILE A 708 3.27 -13.87 -13.29
C ILE A 708 3.58 -12.77 -14.32
N SER A 709 3.60 -11.51 -13.88
CA SER A 709 3.97 -10.41 -14.77
C SER A 709 5.45 -10.52 -15.18
N LYS A 710 5.81 -9.99 -16.35
CA LYS A 710 7.20 -9.97 -16.84
C LYS A 710 8.16 -9.28 -15.84
N THR A 711 7.67 -8.29 -15.10
CA THR A 711 8.41 -7.61 -14.02
C THR A 711 8.59 -8.49 -12.79
N ASP A 712 7.56 -9.24 -12.41
CA ASP A 712 7.61 -10.15 -11.26
C ASP A 712 8.46 -11.40 -11.55
N MET A 713 8.59 -11.83 -12.81
CA MET A 713 9.51 -12.92 -13.20
C MET A 713 10.95 -12.62 -12.80
N ALA A 714 11.40 -11.39 -13.03
CA ALA A 714 12.75 -10.98 -12.67
C ALA A 714 12.94 -10.92 -11.15
N ILE A 715 11.90 -10.53 -10.42
CA ILE A 715 11.86 -10.52 -8.97
C ILE A 715 11.94 -11.96 -8.42
N ALA A 716 11.21 -12.91 -9.01
CA ALA A 716 11.29 -14.33 -8.67
C ALA A 716 12.71 -14.90 -8.88
N ALA A 717 13.36 -14.55 -9.99
CA ALA A 717 14.72 -15.00 -10.29
C ALA A 717 15.81 -14.43 -9.36
N TYR A 718 15.54 -13.32 -8.67
CA TYR A 718 16.46 -12.78 -7.67
C TYR A 718 16.69 -13.74 -6.53
N GLY A 719 15.68 -14.51 -6.16
CA GLY A 719 15.74 -15.30 -4.97
C GLY A 719 16.75 -16.47 -5.03
N PRO A 720 16.68 -17.36 -6.03
CA PRO A 720 17.71 -18.37 -6.27
C PRO A 720 19.12 -17.77 -6.49
N THR A 721 19.17 -16.59 -7.12
CA THR A 721 20.43 -15.83 -7.29
C THR A 721 21.02 -15.40 -5.96
N LEU A 722 20.20 -14.84 -5.07
CA LEU A 722 20.59 -14.38 -3.74
C LEU A 722 20.94 -15.56 -2.82
N HIS A 723 20.25 -16.69 -2.95
CA HIS A 723 20.63 -17.93 -2.28
C HIS A 723 22.08 -18.33 -2.63
N ARG A 724 22.41 -18.37 -3.92
CA ARG A 724 23.79 -18.69 -4.34
C ARG A 724 24.79 -17.64 -3.87
N PHE A 725 24.43 -16.36 -3.96
CA PHE A 725 25.29 -15.25 -3.54
C PHE A 725 25.62 -15.29 -2.04
N THR A 726 24.60 -15.42 -1.19
CA THR A 726 24.74 -15.38 0.28
C THR A 726 25.56 -16.56 0.80
N ARG A 727 25.42 -17.75 0.22
CA ARG A 727 26.18 -18.95 0.61
C ARG A 727 27.67 -18.85 0.33
N GLU A 728 28.05 -18.15 -0.74
CA GLU A 728 29.45 -17.99 -1.17
C GLU A 728 30.10 -16.72 -0.61
N TYR A 729 29.37 -15.94 0.21
CA TYR A 729 29.86 -14.72 0.82
C TYR A 729 30.95 -15.02 1.87
N PRO A 730 32.03 -14.22 1.98
CA PRO A 730 32.30 -12.96 1.27
C PRO A 730 32.82 -13.14 -0.16
N ILE A 731 32.28 -12.35 -1.07
CA ILE A 731 32.66 -12.34 -2.49
C ILE A 731 33.47 -11.09 -2.81
N VAL A 732 34.58 -11.26 -3.53
CA VAL A 732 35.46 -10.15 -3.94
C VAL A 732 35.68 -10.12 -5.44
N ASP A 733 35.95 -8.94 -5.98
CA ASP A 733 36.35 -8.77 -7.38
C ASP A 733 37.87 -9.01 -7.59
N LYS A 734 38.36 -8.91 -8.82
CA LYS A 734 39.79 -9.05 -9.15
C LYS A 734 40.72 -8.05 -8.44
N LYS A 735 40.18 -6.95 -7.90
CA LYS A 735 40.92 -5.95 -7.15
C LYS A 735 40.92 -6.25 -5.64
N GLY A 736 40.17 -7.27 -5.21
CA GLY A 736 39.99 -7.62 -3.80
C GLY A 736 38.90 -6.81 -3.11
N GLU A 737 38.11 -6.05 -3.85
CA GLU A 737 37.01 -5.25 -3.30
C GLU A 737 35.76 -6.13 -3.10
N ILE A 738 35.07 -5.95 -1.97
CA ILE A 738 33.84 -6.70 -1.66
C ILE A 738 32.76 -6.38 -2.69
N VAL A 739 32.14 -7.41 -3.23
CA VAL A 739 31.00 -7.28 -4.14
C VAL A 739 29.72 -7.27 -3.30
N ARG A 740 28.89 -6.25 -3.51
CA ARG A 740 27.56 -6.15 -2.87
C ARG A 740 26.49 -6.95 -3.65
N PRO A 741 25.41 -7.41 -2.98
CA PRO A 741 24.29 -8.12 -3.61
C PRO A 741 23.73 -7.45 -4.87
N ARG A 742 23.71 -6.11 -4.93
CA ARG A 742 23.28 -5.32 -6.10
C ARG A 742 23.88 -5.81 -7.42
N LYS A 743 25.14 -6.24 -7.42
CA LYS A 743 25.81 -6.73 -8.64
C LYS A 743 25.23 -8.07 -9.10
N ALA A 744 24.92 -8.98 -8.18
CA ALA A 744 24.27 -10.26 -8.47
C ALA A 744 22.86 -10.06 -9.04
N LEU A 745 22.09 -9.16 -8.43
CA LEU A 745 20.74 -8.80 -8.89
C LEU A 745 20.76 -8.23 -10.32
N ALA A 746 21.72 -7.35 -10.62
CA ALA A 746 21.87 -6.79 -11.96
C ALA A 746 22.18 -7.86 -13.03
N GLU A 747 23.04 -8.84 -12.71
CA GLU A 747 23.31 -9.97 -13.63
C GLU A 747 22.09 -10.86 -13.82
N ALA A 748 21.37 -11.18 -12.74
CA ALA A 748 20.13 -11.96 -12.83
C ALA A 748 19.07 -11.25 -13.66
N ARG A 749 18.89 -9.94 -13.48
CA ARG A 749 17.93 -9.15 -14.26
C ARG A 749 18.26 -9.18 -15.75
N LYS A 750 19.54 -9.06 -16.10
CA LYS A 750 20.01 -9.16 -17.49
C LYS A 750 19.70 -10.53 -18.09
N ALA A 751 19.95 -11.60 -17.33
CA ALA A 751 19.64 -12.97 -17.72
C ALA A 751 18.13 -13.17 -17.97
N VAL A 752 17.27 -12.73 -17.04
CA VAL A 752 15.80 -12.80 -17.19
C VAL A 752 15.33 -12.03 -18.41
N THR A 753 15.83 -10.80 -18.60
CA THR A 753 15.44 -9.95 -19.74
C THR A 753 15.78 -10.63 -21.08
N SER A 754 16.91 -11.33 -21.16
CA SER A 754 17.29 -12.13 -22.33
C SER A 754 16.27 -13.24 -22.60
N VAL A 755 15.88 -14.00 -21.58
CA VAL A 755 14.90 -15.10 -21.73
C VAL A 755 13.53 -14.58 -22.15
N ILE A 756 13.07 -13.46 -21.56
CA ILE A 756 11.80 -12.82 -21.94
C ILE A 756 11.86 -12.34 -23.40
N ALA A 757 12.95 -11.68 -23.80
CA ALA A 757 13.13 -11.26 -25.19
C ALA A 757 13.13 -12.45 -26.16
N GLU A 758 13.85 -13.53 -25.85
CA GLU A 758 13.90 -14.74 -26.68
C GLU A 758 12.56 -15.49 -26.76
N THR A 759 11.75 -15.44 -25.70
CA THR A 759 10.47 -16.16 -25.63
C THR A 759 9.35 -15.39 -26.33
N PHE A 760 9.30 -14.07 -26.15
CA PHE A 760 8.16 -13.24 -26.58
C PHE A 760 8.41 -12.45 -27.85
N LEU A 761 9.64 -12.37 -28.35
CA LEU A 761 9.95 -11.72 -29.62
C LEU A 761 10.28 -12.76 -30.69
N ASN A 762 9.45 -12.81 -31.72
CA ASN A 762 9.70 -13.61 -32.93
C ASN A 762 10.75 -12.94 -33.82
N THR A 763 10.89 -11.62 -33.69
CA THR A 763 11.88 -10.84 -34.44
C THR A 763 13.31 -11.22 -34.03
N SER A 764 13.99 -11.96 -34.90
CA SER A 764 15.41 -12.29 -34.74
C SER A 764 16.32 -11.08 -35.03
N GLY A 765 17.39 -10.93 -34.24
CA GLY A 765 18.44 -9.95 -34.52
C GLY A 765 18.30 -8.61 -33.79
N ILE A 766 17.48 -8.52 -32.74
CA ILE A 766 17.37 -7.35 -31.85
C ILE A 766 18.74 -6.91 -31.29
N GLU A 767 19.66 -7.85 -31.08
CA GLU A 767 21.05 -7.58 -30.68
C GLU A 767 21.85 -6.75 -31.69
N ARG A 768 21.36 -6.59 -32.93
CA ARG A 768 21.97 -5.73 -33.95
C ARG A 768 21.52 -4.28 -33.83
N LEU A 769 20.44 -4.00 -33.08
CA LEU A 769 19.95 -2.65 -32.88
C LEU A 769 20.88 -1.87 -31.97
N ASP A 770 20.91 -0.55 -32.15
CA ASP A 770 21.59 0.34 -31.21
C ASP A 770 20.97 0.24 -29.80
N ALA A 771 21.80 0.49 -28.79
CA ALA A 771 21.44 0.33 -27.37
C ALA A 771 20.18 1.11 -26.97
N LEU A 772 19.97 2.31 -27.53
CA LEU A 772 18.78 3.12 -27.26
C LEU A 772 17.51 2.49 -27.84
N THR A 773 17.57 2.03 -29.09
CA THR A 773 16.42 1.38 -29.74
C THR A 773 16.07 0.07 -29.06
N ARG A 774 17.08 -0.74 -28.69
CA ARG A 774 16.87 -1.98 -27.93
C ARG A 774 16.21 -1.69 -26.57
N TRP A 775 16.70 -0.68 -25.86
CA TRP A 775 16.09 -0.24 -24.60
C TRP A 775 14.61 0.14 -24.76
N TYR A 776 14.29 0.96 -25.77
CA TYR A 776 12.92 1.39 -26.02
C TYR A 776 11.97 0.22 -26.31
N ILE A 777 12.42 -0.79 -27.07
CA ILE A 777 11.65 -2.01 -27.34
C ILE A 777 11.46 -2.85 -26.06
N LEU A 778 12.53 -3.03 -25.27
CA LEU A 778 12.45 -3.78 -24.02
C LEU A 778 11.51 -3.13 -23.00
N CYS A 779 11.46 -1.80 -22.95
CA CYS A 779 10.50 -1.07 -22.12
C CYS A 779 9.06 -1.42 -22.48
N TRP A 780 8.70 -1.41 -23.76
CA TRP A 780 7.38 -1.84 -24.21
C TRP A 780 7.14 -3.32 -23.97
N LEU A 781 8.14 -4.18 -24.22
CA LEU A 781 8.03 -5.62 -24.00
C LEU A 781 7.66 -5.95 -22.55
N VAL A 782 8.30 -5.30 -21.58
CA VAL A 782 8.17 -5.61 -20.15
C VAL A 782 6.97 -4.93 -19.51
N TYR A 783 6.68 -3.66 -19.86
CA TYR A 783 5.65 -2.86 -19.19
C TYR A 783 4.31 -2.79 -19.92
N ASP A 784 4.28 -3.04 -21.24
CA ASP A 784 3.08 -2.89 -22.07
C ASP A 784 2.38 -1.52 -21.92
N ASN A 785 3.16 -0.49 -21.52
CA ASN A 785 2.68 0.85 -21.24
C ASN A 785 3.81 1.88 -21.51
N ASP A 786 3.42 3.12 -21.79
CA ASP A 786 4.37 4.20 -22.05
C ASP A 786 5.03 4.73 -20.77
N THR A 787 4.52 4.39 -19.58
CA THR A 787 5.00 4.90 -18.30
C THR A 787 5.45 3.76 -17.38
N MET A 788 6.63 3.91 -16.78
CA MET A 788 7.22 2.94 -15.84
C MET A 788 7.99 3.66 -14.72
N PRO A 789 8.25 3.01 -13.57
CA PRO A 789 9.13 3.56 -12.54
C PRO A 789 10.53 3.88 -13.08
N TYR A 790 11.16 4.95 -12.59
CA TYR A 790 12.47 5.39 -13.10
C TYR A 790 13.56 4.32 -12.97
N ASP A 791 13.64 3.65 -11.82
CA ASP A 791 14.65 2.61 -11.58
C ASP A 791 14.50 1.42 -12.52
N GLU A 792 13.28 1.12 -12.94
CA GLU A 792 12.99 0.04 -13.88
C GLU A 792 13.43 0.40 -15.30
N GLY A 793 13.12 1.64 -15.73
CA GLY A 793 13.66 2.17 -16.97
C GLY A 793 15.19 2.16 -16.98
N ARG A 794 15.82 2.52 -15.86
CA ARG A 794 17.29 2.49 -15.71
C ARG A 794 17.86 1.07 -15.76
N GLN A 795 17.18 0.09 -15.18
CA GLN A 795 17.59 -1.32 -15.21
C GLN A 795 17.51 -1.93 -16.60
N LEU A 796 16.42 -1.70 -17.33
CA LEU A 796 16.33 -2.08 -18.73
C LEU A 796 17.41 -1.38 -19.55
N GLY A 797 17.77 -0.14 -19.17
CA GLY A 797 18.90 0.59 -19.74
C GLY A 797 20.21 -0.17 -19.56
N MET A 798 20.51 -0.63 -18.34
CA MET A 798 21.70 -1.44 -18.07
C MET A 798 21.69 -2.77 -18.85
N ALA A 799 20.55 -3.45 -18.94
CA ALA A 799 20.41 -4.68 -19.74
C ALA A 799 20.65 -4.41 -21.24
N ALA A 800 20.19 -3.26 -21.73
CA ALA A 800 20.39 -2.79 -23.09
C ALA A 800 21.71 -2.05 -23.33
N ASP A 801 22.62 -1.99 -22.34
CA ASP A 801 23.91 -1.27 -22.40
C ASP A 801 23.77 0.24 -22.73
N VAL A 802 22.79 0.91 -22.12
CA VAL A 802 22.56 2.36 -22.25
C VAL A 802 22.30 3.04 -20.91
N ASP A 803 22.98 4.16 -20.68
CA ASP A 803 22.67 5.07 -19.57
C ASP A 803 21.57 6.05 -20.00
N ILE A 804 20.37 5.85 -19.45
CA ILE A 804 19.16 6.58 -19.85
C ILE A 804 19.20 8.07 -19.48
N ASP A 805 20.00 8.48 -18.49
CA ASP A 805 20.10 9.87 -18.07
C ASP A 805 21.01 10.67 -19.00
N ASN A 806 22.08 10.05 -19.47
CA ASN A 806 23.00 10.66 -20.42
C ASN A 806 22.31 10.96 -21.76
N ILE A 807 21.39 10.11 -22.19
CA ILE A 807 20.65 10.28 -23.45
C ILE A 807 19.39 11.14 -23.30
N LYS A 808 18.83 11.29 -22.09
CA LYS A 808 17.54 11.96 -21.83
C LYS A 808 17.42 13.33 -22.50
N ARG A 809 18.42 14.20 -22.32
CA ARG A 809 18.38 15.58 -22.83
C ARG A 809 18.59 15.65 -24.35
N ALA A 810 19.48 14.81 -24.86
CA ALA A 810 19.86 14.81 -26.27
C ALA A 810 18.77 14.21 -27.16
N THR A 811 18.16 13.11 -26.71
CA THR A 811 17.16 12.38 -27.48
C THR A 811 15.75 12.81 -27.11
N LYS A 812 15.48 13.14 -25.84
CA LYS A 812 14.12 13.30 -25.30
C LYS A 812 13.24 12.07 -25.52
N ILE A 813 13.83 10.89 -25.62
CA ILE A 813 13.12 9.61 -25.78
C ILE A 813 12.20 9.32 -24.59
N TRP A 814 12.46 9.93 -23.44
CA TRP A 814 11.63 9.83 -22.25
C TRP A 814 11.55 11.15 -21.47
N ARG A 815 10.53 11.29 -20.61
CA ARG A 815 10.32 12.41 -19.67
C ARG A 815 9.93 11.89 -18.29
N GLY A 816 9.99 12.77 -17.29
CA GLY A 816 9.61 12.47 -15.91
C GLY A 816 10.80 12.48 -14.95
N GLY A 817 10.52 12.23 -13.67
CA GLY A 817 11.49 12.26 -12.57
C GLY A 817 11.48 10.96 -11.78
N GLN A 818 10.37 10.71 -11.07
CA GLN A 818 10.14 9.44 -10.36
C GLN A 818 9.67 8.32 -11.30
N GLU A 819 9.01 8.68 -12.39
CA GLU A 819 8.62 7.79 -13.47
C GLU A 819 9.28 8.20 -14.79
N VAL A 820 9.46 7.22 -15.66
CA VAL A 820 9.92 7.33 -17.04
C VAL A 820 8.69 7.17 -17.94
N THR A 821 8.27 8.27 -18.59
CA THR A 821 7.28 8.25 -19.66
C THR A 821 7.99 8.27 -21.01
N LEU A 822 7.92 7.18 -21.74
CA LEU A 822 8.39 7.04 -23.12
C LEU A 822 7.68 8.05 -24.02
N GLN A 823 8.41 8.56 -24.99
CA GLN A 823 7.95 9.65 -25.86
C GLN A 823 7.81 9.16 -27.29
N SER A 824 6.69 9.49 -27.91
CA SER A 824 6.35 9.08 -29.27
C SER A 824 6.96 10.01 -30.33
N GLN A 825 6.61 9.80 -31.60
CA GLN A 825 6.98 10.70 -32.69
C GLN A 825 6.44 12.14 -32.47
N ASN A 826 5.25 12.30 -31.89
CA ASN A 826 4.62 13.61 -31.68
C ASN A 826 5.37 14.48 -30.67
N ASP A 827 6.17 13.86 -29.81
CA ASP A 827 6.83 14.53 -28.69
C ASP A 827 8.27 14.95 -29.02
N ARG A 828 8.84 14.38 -30.09
CA ARG A 828 10.28 14.43 -30.39
C ARG A 828 10.63 14.85 -31.81
N VAL A 829 9.77 14.59 -32.78
CA VAL A 829 10.02 14.89 -34.20
C VAL A 829 9.49 16.29 -34.53
N GLN A 830 10.30 17.09 -35.22
CA GLN A 830 9.88 18.41 -35.71
C GLN A 830 8.80 18.27 -36.80
N ASP A 831 7.91 19.25 -36.92
CA ASP A 831 6.86 19.21 -37.95
C ASP A 831 7.48 19.38 -39.36
N ILE A 832 7.56 18.29 -40.12
CA ILE A 832 8.10 18.27 -41.49
C ILE A 832 7.49 19.33 -42.43
N VAL A 833 6.21 19.69 -42.26
CA VAL A 833 5.57 20.71 -43.10
C VAL A 833 6.14 22.09 -42.77
N MET A 834 6.36 22.37 -41.49
CA MET A 834 6.93 23.64 -41.02
C MET A 834 8.42 23.75 -41.37
N VAL A 835 9.20 22.67 -41.19
CA VAL A 835 10.65 22.68 -41.47
C VAL A 835 10.95 22.91 -42.96
N LYS A 836 10.04 22.50 -43.86
CA LYS A 836 10.16 22.76 -45.32
C LYS A 836 9.80 24.19 -45.72
N ASP A 837 9.10 24.96 -44.87
CA ASP A 837 8.66 26.33 -45.18
C ASP A 837 9.65 27.38 -44.64
N SER A 838 10.45 27.94 -45.54
CA SER A 838 11.44 28.99 -45.27
C SER A 838 10.90 30.31 -44.71
N SER A 839 9.57 30.49 -44.63
CA SER A 839 8.92 31.70 -44.10
C SER A 839 8.49 31.61 -42.63
N THR A 840 8.68 30.45 -41.99
CA THR A 840 8.32 30.21 -40.58
C THR A 840 9.56 30.16 -39.68
N GLU A 841 9.50 30.78 -38.49
CA GLU A 841 10.57 30.63 -37.50
C GLU A 841 10.58 29.19 -36.97
N ASN A 842 11.77 28.58 -37.02
CA ASN A 842 12.03 27.18 -36.70
C ASN A 842 11.32 26.74 -35.39
N PRO A 843 10.51 25.66 -35.39
CA PRO A 843 9.90 25.13 -34.17
C PRO A 843 11.00 24.57 -33.26
N SER A 844 11.61 25.45 -32.45
CA SER A 844 12.62 25.21 -31.43
C SER A 844 13.21 23.80 -31.46
N SER A 845 14.36 23.61 -32.12
CA SER A 845 15.16 22.37 -32.04
C SER A 845 15.46 21.96 -30.58
N ARG A 846 15.38 22.92 -29.65
CA ARG A 846 15.44 22.70 -28.21
C ARG A 846 14.23 21.93 -27.68
N LYS A 847 13.04 22.03 -28.29
CA LYS A 847 11.83 21.29 -27.94
C LYS A 847 11.76 19.92 -28.64
N TYR A 848 12.07 19.83 -29.92
CA TYR A 848 12.01 18.60 -30.73
C TYR A 848 13.39 18.28 -31.35
N PRO A 849 14.12 17.29 -30.79
CA PRO A 849 15.52 17.05 -31.14
C PRO A 849 15.72 16.34 -32.49
N VAL A 850 14.67 15.76 -33.08
CA VAL A 850 14.77 14.98 -34.32
C VAL A 850 14.25 15.79 -35.51
N ASP A 851 15.13 16.11 -36.47
CA ASP A 851 14.78 16.81 -37.71
C ASP A 851 14.37 15.79 -38.80
N PRO A 852 13.12 15.82 -39.29
CA PRO A 852 12.64 14.85 -40.28
C PRO A 852 13.27 15.02 -41.68
N THR A 853 14.02 16.10 -41.91
CA THR A 853 14.73 16.36 -43.17
C THR A 853 16.14 15.75 -43.21
N ASP A 854 16.66 15.30 -42.06
CA ASP A 854 17.98 14.69 -41.98
C ASP A 854 18.07 13.42 -42.84
N SER A 855 19.23 13.22 -43.46
CA SER A 855 19.49 12.07 -44.34
C SER A 855 19.92 10.81 -43.58
N ARG A 856 20.34 10.96 -42.31
CA ARG A 856 20.77 9.90 -41.41
C ARG A 856 20.43 10.27 -39.97
N PHE A 857 20.13 9.27 -39.17
CA PHE A 857 19.82 9.42 -37.75
C PHE A 857 20.86 8.67 -36.91
N ALA A 858 21.11 9.14 -35.69
CA ALA A 858 22.04 8.50 -34.77
C ALA A 858 21.50 7.18 -34.20
N TYR A 859 20.17 7.09 -34.06
CA TYR A 859 19.47 5.96 -33.48
C TYR A 859 18.37 5.47 -34.43
N THR A 860 18.16 4.15 -34.45
CA THR A 860 17.17 3.52 -35.33
C THR A 860 15.75 3.96 -34.97
N ILE A 861 15.44 4.09 -33.67
CA ILE A 861 14.14 4.57 -33.18
C ILE A 861 13.78 5.97 -33.69
N ASP A 862 14.77 6.85 -33.87
CA ASP A 862 14.53 8.19 -34.42
C ASP A 862 14.11 8.08 -35.90
N THR A 863 14.69 7.15 -36.65
CA THR A 863 14.30 6.85 -38.04
C THR A 863 12.85 6.35 -38.11
N VAL A 864 12.46 5.46 -37.18
CA VAL A 864 11.08 4.96 -37.08
C VAL A 864 10.11 6.09 -36.77
N HIS A 865 10.38 6.89 -35.73
CA HIS A 865 9.52 8.00 -35.34
C HIS A 865 9.34 9.03 -36.47
N VAL A 866 10.41 9.33 -37.22
CA VAL A 866 10.30 10.21 -38.38
C VAL A 866 9.45 9.59 -39.48
N ALA A 867 9.64 8.30 -39.80
CA ALA A 867 8.81 7.63 -40.81
C ALA A 867 7.32 7.69 -40.46
N LEU A 868 6.97 7.46 -39.18
CA LEU A 868 5.60 7.58 -38.67
C LEU A 868 5.08 9.02 -38.76
N HIS A 869 5.90 10.01 -38.39
CA HIS A 869 5.53 11.42 -38.49
C HIS A 869 5.28 11.86 -39.94
N VAL A 870 6.12 11.43 -40.90
CA VAL A 870 5.93 11.73 -42.32
C VAL A 870 4.66 11.08 -42.85
N TYR A 871 4.41 9.83 -42.46
CA TYR A 871 3.17 9.14 -42.83
C TYR A 871 1.94 9.88 -42.29
N GLU A 872 1.96 10.27 -41.02
CA GLU A 872 0.87 10.96 -40.34
C GLU A 872 0.59 12.35 -40.93
N ARG A 873 1.64 13.12 -41.28
CA ARG A 873 1.51 14.51 -41.76
C ARG A 873 1.34 14.66 -43.26
N GLU A 874 2.04 13.84 -44.05
CA GLU A 874 2.09 13.98 -45.52
C GLU A 874 1.48 12.77 -46.26
N GLY A 875 1.10 11.72 -45.55
CA GLY A 875 0.41 10.55 -46.10
C GLY A 875 1.33 9.46 -46.67
N PRO A 876 0.75 8.33 -47.11
CA PRO A 876 1.48 7.10 -47.46
C PRO A 876 2.48 7.28 -48.61
N ARG A 877 2.12 8.01 -49.67
CA ARG A 877 3.01 8.24 -50.82
C ARG A 877 4.24 9.06 -50.45
N ALA A 878 4.08 10.04 -49.56
CA ALA A 878 5.18 10.87 -49.08
C ALA A 878 6.12 10.05 -48.19
N ALA A 879 5.57 9.22 -47.29
CA ALA A 879 6.35 8.29 -46.49
C ALA A 879 7.12 7.28 -47.35
N TRP A 880 6.47 6.68 -48.35
CA TRP A 880 7.11 5.75 -49.29
C TRP A 880 8.32 6.39 -49.99
N LYS A 881 8.14 7.62 -50.48
CA LYS A 881 9.23 8.38 -51.12
C LYS A 881 10.33 8.71 -50.11
N TRP A 882 9.98 9.15 -48.90
CA TRP A 882 10.93 9.48 -47.85
C TRP A 882 11.80 8.28 -47.45
N LEU A 883 11.19 7.09 -47.33
CA LEU A 883 11.89 5.83 -47.07
C LEU A 883 12.81 5.44 -48.24
N SER A 884 12.34 5.63 -49.48
CA SER A 884 13.09 5.33 -50.70
C SER A 884 14.32 6.22 -50.86
N ASP A 885 14.17 7.53 -50.64
CA ASP A 885 15.24 8.53 -50.73
C ASP A 885 16.38 8.24 -49.72
N ARG A 886 16.08 7.49 -48.65
CA ARG A 886 17.02 7.09 -47.59
C ARG A 886 17.45 5.62 -47.66
N ASN A 887 17.03 4.89 -48.69
CA ASN A 887 17.35 3.48 -48.91
C ASN A 887 16.98 2.55 -47.73
N LEU A 888 15.87 2.83 -47.04
CA LEU A 888 15.47 2.08 -45.83
C LEU A 888 14.94 0.67 -46.14
N LYS A 889 14.61 0.36 -47.40
CA LYS A 889 14.30 -1.01 -47.84
C LYS A 889 15.46 -1.99 -47.66
N SER A 890 16.70 -1.53 -47.69
CA SER A 890 17.87 -2.38 -47.49
C SER A 890 18.51 -2.22 -46.10
N ASN A 891 17.85 -1.50 -45.19
CA ASN A 891 18.33 -1.31 -43.83
C ASN A 891 17.69 -2.37 -42.93
N ASP A 892 18.48 -3.38 -42.56
CA ASP A 892 18.02 -4.49 -41.71
C ASP A 892 17.64 -4.00 -40.29
N GLU A 893 18.40 -3.08 -39.70
CA GLU A 893 18.13 -2.53 -38.36
C GLU A 893 16.77 -1.83 -38.32
N PHE A 894 16.44 -1.04 -39.34
CA PHE A 894 15.14 -0.38 -39.46
C PHE A 894 13.99 -1.39 -39.54
N LYS A 895 14.13 -2.46 -40.33
CA LYS A 895 13.11 -3.51 -40.44
C LYS A 895 12.94 -4.29 -39.14
N ILE A 896 14.05 -4.64 -38.49
CA ILE A 896 14.04 -5.32 -37.19
C ILE A 896 13.34 -4.44 -36.15
N ALA A 897 13.66 -3.15 -36.09
CA ALA A 897 13.01 -2.23 -35.15
C ALA A 897 11.50 -2.10 -35.41
N VAL A 898 11.07 -1.97 -36.67
CA VAL A 898 9.64 -1.90 -37.02
C VAL A 898 8.92 -3.21 -36.66
N ALA A 899 9.50 -4.37 -36.97
CA ALA A 899 8.91 -5.67 -36.65
C ALA A 899 8.80 -5.88 -35.14
N ALA A 900 9.89 -5.63 -34.39
CA ALA A 900 9.88 -5.76 -32.94
C ALA A 900 8.90 -4.79 -32.28
N LEU A 901 8.78 -3.54 -32.76
CA LEU A 901 7.80 -2.58 -32.24
C LEU A 901 6.35 -3.02 -32.49
N LEU A 902 6.05 -3.62 -33.64
CA LEU A 902 4.74 -4.20 -33.92
C LEU A 902 4.41 -5.40 -33.00
N GLU A 903 5.42 -6.15 -32.56
CA GLU A 903 5.23 -7.26 -31.61
C GLU A 903 4.98 -6.78 -30.16
N VAL A 904 5.53 -5.63 -29.76
CA VAL A 904 5.47 -5.16 -28.35
C VAL A 904 4.53 -4.01 -28.07
N LEU A 905 4.08 -3.26 -29.07
CA LEU A 905 3.20 -2.12 -28.84
C LEU A 905 1.74 -2.56 -28.68
N PRO A 906 1.01 -2.03 -27.68
CA PRO A 906 -0.40 -2.34 -27.54
C PRO A 906 -1.21 -1.88 -28.76
N SER A 907 -2.18 -2.70 -29.17
CA SER A 907 -2.94 -2.50 -30.41
C SER A 907 -3.82 -1.24 -30.44
N ASP A 908 -4.16 -0.70 -29.27
CA ASP A 908 -4.93 0.52 -29.08
C ASP A 908 -4.05 1.80 -29.06
N THR A 909 -2.72 1.65 -29.08
CA THR A 909 -1.82 2.79 -29.18
C THR A 909 -1.83 3.37 -30.59
N LYS A 910 -1.81 4.71 -30.67
CA LYS A 910 -1.68 5.44 -31.94
C LYS A 910 -0.39 5.07 -32.70
N MET A 911 0.68 4.76 -31.97
CA MET A 911 1.96 4.36 -32.57
C MET A 911 1.83 2.99 -33.27
N HIS A 912 1.16 2.01 -32.64
CA HIS A 912 0.86 0.73 -33.25
C HIS A 912 0.00 0.90 -34.51
N GLU A 913 -1.08 1.70 -34.45
CA GLU A 913 -1.93 2.00 -35.61
C GLU A 913 -1.12 2.60 -36.77
N LEU A 914 -0.24 3.56 -36.48
CA LEU A 914 0.61 4.18 -37.49
C LEU A 914 1.67 3.22 -38.04
N LEU A 915 2.24 2.33 -37.23
CA LEU A 915 3.17 1.30 -37.70
C LEU A 915 2.47 0.33 -38.63
N VAL A 916 1.29 -0.17 -38.24
CA VAL A 916 0.41 -1.01 -39.08
C VAL A 916 0.14 -0.32 -40.41
N ASN A 917 -0.25 0.96 -40.37
CA ASN A 917 -0.50 1.75 -41.56
C ASN A 917 0.76 1.92 -42.43
N LEU A 918 1.91 2.17 -41.81
CA LEU A 918 3.21 2.29 -42.49
C LEU A 918 3.63 0.99 -43.19
N VAL A 919 3.34 -0.18 -42.59
CA VAL A 919 3.61 -1.49 -43.18
C VAL A 919 2.46 -2.02 -44.05
N SER A 920 1.40 -1.23 -44.23
CA SER A 920 0.28 -1.55 -45.12
C SER A 920 0.44 -0.88 -46.50
N GLY A 921 -0.09 -1.51 -47.57
CA GLY A 921 -0.11 -0.93 -48.92
C GLY A 921 1.28 -0.80 -49.58
N GLU A 922 1.46 0.24 -50.41
CA GLU A 922 2.69 0.48 -51.22
C GLU A 922 3.97 0.58 -50.37
N THR A 923 3.85 1.06 -49.13
CA THR A 923 4.96 1.18 -48.17
C THR A 923 5.33 -0.17 -47.54
N GLY A 924 4.35 -0.99 -47.22
CA GLY A 924 4.55 -2.38 -46.79
C GLY A 924 5.23 -3.24 -47.85
N GLU A 925 4.71 -3.22 -49.08
CA GLU A 925 5.30 -3.93 -50.23
C GLU A 925 6.77 -3.53 -50.47
N TYR A 926 7.12 -2.29 -50.15
CA TYR A 926 8.48 -1.80 -50.27
C TYR A 926 9.43 -2.38 -49.21
N LEU A 927 9.00 -2.44 -47.95
CA LEU A 927 9.88 -2.86 -46.85
C LEU A 927 10.08 -4.37 -46.75
N GLU A 928 9.21 -5.19 -47.35
CA GLU A 928 9.27 -6.66 -47.28
C GLU A 928 9.29 -7.19 -45.82
N VAL A 929 8.56 -6.51 -44.92
CA VAL A 929 8.41 -6.96 -43.53
C VAL A 929 7.43 -8.13 -43.54
N ASN A 930 7.88 -9.29 -43.05
CA ASN A 930 6.99 -10.44 -42.90
C ASN A 930 6.03 -10.17 -41.74
N LEU A 931 4.73 -10.11 -42.03
CA LEU A 931 3.65 -9.90 -41.06
C LEU A 931 2.86 -11.18 -40.78
N ASP A 932 3.26 -12.33 -41.35
CA ASP A 932 2.50 -13.58 -41.32
C ASP A 932 2.31 -14.14 -39.89
N HIS A 933 3.14 -13.69 -38.94
CA HIS A 933 3.08 -14.08 -37.52
C HIS A 933 2.44 -13.02 -36.60
N LEU A 934 2.04 -11.87 -37.12
CA LEU A 934 1.42 -10.80 -36.34
C LEU A 934 -0.12 -10.92 -36.40
N ASN A 935 -0.76 -11.10 -35.25
CA ASN A 935 -2.21 -11.17 -35.17
C ASN A 935 -2.81 -9.75 -35.28
N MET A 936 -3.19 -9.36 -36.50
CA MET A 936 -3.72 -8.01 -36.82
C MET A 936 -5.20 -7.81 -36.41
N ALA A 937 -5.82 -8.81 -35.77
CA ALA A 937 -7.17 -8.71 -35.24
C ALA A 937 -7.09 -8.29 -33.77
N GLY A 938 -7.53 -7.07 -33.46
CA GLY A 938 -7.51 -6.52 -32.10
C GLY A 938 -8.26 -7.42 -31.10
N THR A 939 -7.51 -8.14 -30.29
CA THR A 939 -7.95 -8.78 -29.05
C THR A 939 -7.17 -8.21 -27.87
N ASN A 940 -7.83 -8.21 -26.72
CA ASN A 940 -7.64 -7.30 -25.60
C ASN A 940 -6.71 -7.90 -24.53
N ARG A 941 -5.80 -7.04 -24.02
CA ARG A 941 -5.13 -7.06 -22.70
C ARG A 941 -3.95 -8.01 -22.48
N GLN A 942 -3.07 -7.56 -21.56
CA GLN A 942 -1.94 -8.26 -20.93
C GLN A 942 -1.91 -9.72 -21.33
N SER A 943 -1.01 -10.10 -22.22
CA SER A 943 -0.82 -11.52 -22.51
C SER A 943 -0.21 -12.17 -21.27
N GLU A 944 -1.07 -12.63 -20.38
CA GLU A 944 -0.78 -13.64 -19.39
C GLU A 944 -0.26 -14.88 -20.14
N LEU A 945 0.62 -15.65 -19.50
CA LEU A 945 1.33 -16.77 -20.11
C LEU A 945 0.43 -17.79 -20.84
N GLY A 946 -0.87 -17.82 -20.54
CA GLY A 946 -1.84 -18.68 -21.19
C GLY A 946 -2.18 -18.36 -22.65
N GLU A 947 -1.84 -17.17 -23.17
CA GLU A 947 -2.24 -16.80 -24.54
C GLU A 947 -1.24 -17.21 -25.64
N HIS A 948 -0.03 -17.66 -25.29
CA HIS A 948 1.06 -17.93 -26.27
C HIS A 948 1.52 -19.40 -26.33
N ILE A 949 0.81 -20.33 -25.68
CA ILE A 949 1.10 -21.77 -25.75
C ILE A 949 0.03 -22.47 -26.61
N GLU A 950 0.25 -22.50 -27.92
CA GLU A 950 -0.28 -23.53 -28.85
C GLU A 950 0.84 -24.14 -29.70
#